data_AF-A0A8S9Y909-F1
#
_entry.id   AF-A0A8S9Y909-F1
#
_cell.length_a   1.000
_cell.length_b   1.000
_cell.length_c   1.000
_cell.angle_alpha   90.00
_cell.angle_beta   90.00
_cell.angle_gamma   90.00
#
_symmetry.space_group_name_H-M   'P 1'
#
loop_
_entity.id
_entity.type
_entity.pdbx_description
1 polymer ?
#
loop_
_entity_poly.entity_id
_entity_poly.type
_entity_poly.pdbx_seq_one_letter_code
_entity_poly.pdbx_strand_id
1 'polypeptide(L)'
;MNTVLDDNKMLCLANSERIKLTNYVHMLFEVQDLAVASPATVSRCGMVFVDSEELGWMPYVKTWMAGIQERLTKPVADYLLNLFSVYVEPCLDFVMTQCTPIIPQVPIARIHTMCKLIEVLLTHPGCPSMDMERNKLNPILAMSFVFSMIWGLAGGSIDANWDAVDSFVRNLFDDLGDARLPQHGDLWSCYVDMETRRMDSWEKLLTSFTYSKDVPFFDMIVPTIDTVRFGYLLDKLLAARHSVLFTGLTGVGKSVVARGTLNSIATDRGYVPAFVNFSAQTSSNRTQEMIEAKLEKKKKGVRGAPKDKRVILFVDDLNMPKLDTYGSQPPIELLRQFQDFGGFYDRDKLEWIEIRDMTLSAACGPPGGGRNSLTPRLVRHFSVLAIPPPSEANLKQIFLTILKGFLRDFSQTVRGATEAVVSAAVEIYVRMAKELLPTPTKSHYVFNLRDLSKCIQGILQCDSGVIRDKVGITRLFMHEALRVFHDRLINQEDKGFFNEMLVEMTSKYFGETTEVETLTKHPILFGDFSRPGLPRSERLYEEFTSLDRLQSLLGDYLDDYNMVMSKEVKLVFFMDAMEHVCRIARMIRQDRGNALLVGVGGTGKQSLTRLAAHINDYRCFQIELSRGYDYAAFHEDLKKLYFWAGVDNKPTVFLFTDNQIVIEEFLEDINNILNSGEVPNLFESDEYERLIIGCRPAAKDAGIPEGNRDAIYDFCINRVRNNLHIVLCMSPVGSNFRVRCRMFPSLVNCCTIDWFIEWPEDALYSVAMSTFEHVDLGSPEIKESISRLSTEIHLSVSEAAEQFYLELKRHYYTTPTSYLELLNLYLSMLEKKTKDLSDLRNKFKNGLNKILETNDLVASMEVELTAMRPTLEVKQRDTEKLMHKLGEDQEQADIVRTRVKEDEALAKQKATETQAIADDAQRDLDEAIPALEAANRALDSLDKNDISEIRVFTKPPQLVQTVMEAVCLMLGQK
;
A
#
# COMPACT_ATOMS: atom_id res chain seq x y z
N MET A 1 25.03 -35.21 -1.74
CA MET A 1 25.29 -36.10 -0.59
C MET A 1 25.29 -37.60 -0.93
N ASN A 2 24.69 -38.06 -2.04
CA ASN A 2 24.60 -39.50 -2.36
C ASN A 2 25.94 -40.25 -2.28
N THR A 3 27.02 -39.70 -2.83
CA THR A 3 28.35 -40.34 -2.83
C THR A 3 29.02 -40.41 -1.44
N VAL A 4 28.57 -39.58 -0.49
CA VAL A 4 29.00 -39.60 0.91
C VAL A 4 28.27 -40.65 1.72
N LEU A 5 26.96 -40.79 1.47
CA LEU A 5 26.10 -41.72 2.20
C LEU A 5 26.25 -43.15 1.69
N ASP A 6 26.80 -43.32 0.49
CA ASP A 6 27.15 -44.62 -0.09
C ASP A 6 28.52 -45.11 0.40
N ASP A 7 28.88 -46.35 0.07
CA ASP A 7 30.12 -47.02 0.49
C ASP A 7 31.39 -46.26 0.09
N ASN A 8 31.29 -45.38 -0.90
CA ASN A 8 32.37 -44.52 -1.37
C ASN A 8 32.84 -43.49 -0.32
N LYS A 9 31.96 -43.08 0.62
CA LYS A 9 32.24 -42.07 1.67
C LYS A 9 32.97 -40.82 1.15
N MET A 10 32.62 -40.38 -0.05
CA MET A 10 33.33 -39.30 -0.75
C MET A 10 32.41 -38.11 -1.00
N LEU A 11 32.73 -36.96 -0.42
CA LEU A 11 32.05 -35.69 -0.64
C LEU A 11 32.60 -35.02 -1.88
N CYS A 12 31.81 -35.05 -2.95
CA CYS A 12 32.11 -34.35 -4.19
C CYS A 12 31.42 -32.99 -4.15
N LEU A 13 32.20 -31.91 -4.22
CA LEU A 13 31.72 -30.54 -4.26
C LEU A 13 31.62 -30.03 -5.71
N ALA A 14 30.82 -28.98 -5.95
CA ALA A 14 30.60 -28.42 -7.29
C ALA A 14 31.88 -27.81 -7.90
N ASN A 15 32.81 -27.36 -7.05
CA ASN A 15 34.16 -26.92 -7.44
C ASN A 15 35.09 -28.08 -7.81
N SER A 16 34.57 -29.31 -7.96
CA SER A 16 35.29 -30.54 -8.27
C SER A 16 36.23 -31.05 -7.17
N GLU A 17 36.22 -30.45 -5.98
CA GLU A 17 36.93 -31.00 -4.83
C GLU A 17 36.28 -32.30 -4.36
N ARG A 18 37.12 -33.27 -4.00
CA ARG A 18 36.70 -34.59 -3.53
C ARG A 18 37.31 -34.85 -2.17
N ILE A 19 36.45 -34.87 -1.15
CA ILE A 19 36.87 -35.06 0.25
C ILE A 19 36.42 -36.45 0.70
N LYS A 20 37.37 -37.32 1.02
CA LYS A 20 37.07 -38.65 1.55
C LYS A 20 36.86 -38.59 3.06
N LEU A 21 35.68 -39.00 3.54
CA LEU A 21 35.39 -39.06 4.96
C LEU A 21 36.09 -40.27 5.60
N THR A 22 36.67 -40.05 6.77
CA THR A 22 37.31 -41.12 7.55
C THR A 22 36.26 -41.89 8.34
N ASN A 23 36.62 -43.09 8.81
CA ASN A 23 35.73 -43.91 9.65
C ASN A 23 35.43 -43.29 11.03
N TYR A 24 36.11 -42.21 11.41
CA TYR A 24 35.87 -41.48 12.65
C TYR A 24 34.72 -40.47 12.55
N VAL A 25 34.23 -40.19 11.34
CA VAL A 25 33.13 -39.25 11.10
C VAL A 25 31.84 -40.04 10.91
N HIS A 26 30.81 -39.68 11.68
CA HIS A 26 29.47 -40.24 11.56
C HIS A 26 28.48 -39.13 11.24
N MET A 27 27.50 -39.44 10.37
CA MET A 27 26.40 -38.53 10.06
C MET A 27 25.13 -39.09 10.67
N LEU A 28 24.53 -38.31 11.56
CA LEU A 28 23.25 -38.60 12.19
C LEU A 28 22.22 -37.59 11.70
N PHE A 29 21.02 -38.06 11.40
CA PHE A 29 19.90 -37.21 11.02
C PHE A 29 18.75 -37.41 12.01
N GLU A 30 18.44 -36.36 12.78
CA GLU A 30 17.27 -36.33 13.66
C GLU A 30 16.09 -35.71 12.90
N VAL A 31 15.27 -36.58 12.31
CA VAL A 31 14.10 -36.22 11.49
C VAL A 31 12.82 -36.76 12.11
N GLN A 32 11.71 -36.07 11.89
CA GLN A 32 10.38 -36.52 12.34
C GLN A 32 9.84 -37.61 11.40
N ASP A 33 9.96 -37.41 10.10
CA ASP A 33 9.53 -38.34 9.08
C ASP A 33 10.43 -38.25 7.82
N LEU A 34 10.21 -39.17 6.90
CA LEU A 34 10.92 -39.29 5.63
C LEU A 34 9.95 -39.22 4.44
N ALA A 35 8.80 -38.56 4.58
CA ALA A 35 7.70 -38.60 3.60
C ALA A 35 8.12 -38.09 2.20
N VAL A 36 9.14 -37.22 2.14
CA VAL A 36 9.63 -36.60 0.90
C VAL A 36 10.96 -37.21 0.44
N ALA A 37 11.46 -38.23 1.12
CA ALA A 37 12.69 -38.92 0.76
C ALA A 37 12.44 -40.05 -0.25
N SER A 38 13.30 -40.17 -1.25
CA SER A 38 13.24 -41.30 -2.18
C SER A 38 13.75 -42.59 -1.50
N PRO A 39 13.22 -43.78 -1.87
CA PRO A 39 13.69 -45.05 -1.31
C PRO A 39 15.20 -45.27 -1.47
N ALA A 40 15.79 -44.76 -2.57
CA ALA A 40 17.23 -44.82 -2.82
C ALA A 40 18.08 -43.99 -1.83
N THR A 41 17.49 -42.97 -1.20
CA THR A 41 18.14 -42.19 -0.15
C THR A 41 18.03 -42.92 1.19
N VAL A 42 16.85 -43.47 1.48
CA VAL A 42 16.56 -44.21 2.71
C VAL A 42 17.42 -45.49 2.79
N SER A 43 17.60 -46.22 1.69
CA SER A 43 18.37 -47.46 1.65
C SER A 43 19.86 -47.30 1.96
N ARG A 44 20.41 -46.07 1.88
CA ARG A 44 21.82 -45.77 2.16
C ARG A 44 22.08 -45.45 3.63
N CYS A 45 21.03 -45.33 4.45
CA CYS A 45 21.15 -44.92 5.84
C CYS A 45 20.60 -46.03 6.77
N GLY A 46 21.23 -46.21 7.93
CA GLY A 46 20.67 -47.06 8.99
C GLY A 46 19.53 -46.35 9.69
N MET A 47 18.34 -46.96 9.74
CA MET A 47 17.14 -46.38 10.37
C MET A 47 16.99 -46.88 11.80
N VAL A 48 16.84 -45.95 12.74
CA VAL A 48 16.48 -46.24 14.13
C VAL A 48 15.16 -45.53 14.42
N PHE A 49 14.09 -46.30 14.56
CA PHE A 49 12.78 -45.77 14.94
C PHE A 49 12.67 -45.75 16.46
N VAL A 50 12.35 -44.60 17.01
CA VAL A 50 12.09 -44.43 18.44
C VAL A 50 10.60 -44.24 18.62
N ASP A 51 9.95 -45.18 19.31
CA ASP A 51 8.55 -45.03 19.68
C ASP A 51 8.42 -44.05 20.85
N SER A 52 7.62 -43.01 20.65
CA SER A 52 7.35 -42.02 21.69
C SER A 52 6.47 -42.56 22.83
N GLU A 53 5.67 -43.59 22.57
CA GLU A 53 4.77 -44.17 23.57
C GLU A 53 5.53 -44.97 24.64
N GLU A 54 6.66 -45.58 24.28
CA GLU A 54 7.47 -46.38 25.22
C GLU A 54 8.15 -45.54 26.32
N LEU A 55 8.55 -44.31 26.01
CA LEU A 55 9.20 -43.43 27.00
C LEU A 55 8.18 -42.80 27.96
N GLY A 56 6.98 -42.49 27.45
CA GLY A 56 5.94 -41.78 28.20
C GLY A 56 6.40 -40.41 28.74
N TRP A 57 5.61 -39.84 29.64
CA TRP A 57 5.87 -38.51 30.20
C TRP A 57 6.43 -38.51 31.62
N MET A 58 6.24 -39.59 32.38
CA MET A 58 6.68 -39.71 33.76
C MET A 58 8.21 -39.54 33.94
N PRO A 59 9.08 -40.05 33.05
CA PRO A 59 10.53 -39.81 33.17
C PRO A 59 10.90 -38.33 33.12
N TYR A 60 10.20 -37.54 32.30
CA TYR A 60 10.40 -36.09 32.26
C TYR A 60 10.03 -35.45 33.60
N VAL A 61 8.86 -35.77 34.16
CA VAL A 61 8.40 -35.20 35.44
C VAL A 61 9.38 -35.53 36.57
N LYS A 62 9.90 -36.77 36.63
CA LYS A 62 10.93 -37.15 37.61
C LYS A 62 12.21 -36.34 37.45
N THR A 63 12.63 -36.10 36.21
CA THR A 63 13.83 -35.29 35.90
C THR A 63 13.63 -33.82 36.26
N TRP A 64 12.46 -33.27 35.94
CA TRP A 64 12.08 -31.90 36.32
C TRP A 64 12.02 -31.75 37.85
N MET A 65 11.40 -32.69 38.55
CA MET A 65 11.30 -32.70 40.02
C MET A 65 12.69 -32.71 40.67
N ALA A 66 13.62 -33.50 40.14
CA ALA A 66 15.01 -33.51 40.60
C ALA A 66 15.70 -32.15 40.40
N GLY A 67 15.41 -31.46 39.29
CA GLY A 67 15.95 -30.13 38.98
C GLY A 67 15.47 -29.01 39.91
N ILE A 68 14.29 -29.16 40.52
CA ILE A 68 13.72 -28.18 41.46
C ILE A 68 13.82 -28.62 42.93
N GLN A 69 14.46 -29.78 43.19
CA GLN A 69 14.53 -30.39 44.52
C GLN A 69 15.26 -29.52 45.56
N GLU A 70 16.19 -28.65 45.14
CA GLU A 70 16.84 -27.69 46.05
C GLU A 70 15.88 -26.61 46.59
N ARG A 71 14.74 -26.41 45.92
CA ARG A 71 13.73 -25.40 46.28
C ARG A 71 12.50 -25.99 46.96
N LEU A 72 12.37 -27.33 47.00
CA LEU A 72 11.22 -28.04 47.56
C LEU A 72 11.67 -28.96 48.70
N THR A 73 10.84 -29.08 49.74
CA THR A 73 11.09 -30.09 50.78
C THR A 73 10.69 -31.48 50.28
N LYS A 74 11.38 -32.54 50.73
CA LYS A 74 11.10 -33.92 50.31
C LYS A 74 9.62 -34.33 50.45
N PRO A 75 8.91 -34.01 51.56
CA PRO A 75 7.48 -34.32 51.68
C PRO A 75 6.59 -33.65 50.64
N VAL A 76 6.95 -32.43 50.21
CA VAL A 76 6.22 -31.68 49.16
C VAL A 76 6.43 -32.33 47.81
N ALA A 77 7.67 -32.72 47.49
CA ALA A 77 7.99 -33.43 46.26
C ALA A 77 7.26 -34.79 46.16
N ASP A 78 7.24 -35.57 47.25
CA ASP A 78 6.52 -36.85 47.31
C ASP A 78 5.01 -36.67 47.11
N TYR A 79 4.42 -35.63 47.72
CA TYR A 79 3.00 -35.30 47.55
C TYR A 79 2.67 -34.90 46.09
N LEU A 80 3.48 -34.03 45.48
CA LEU A 80 3.29 -33.64 44.08
C LEU A 80 3.42 -34.83 43.13
N LEU A 81 4.42 -35.70 43.32
CA LEU A 81 4.59 -36.91 42.51
C LEU A 81 3.37 -37.85 42.60
N ASN A 82 2.77 -37.96 43.78
CA ASN A 82 1.52 -38.71 43.96
C ASN A 82 0.40 -38.09 43.12
N LEU A 83 0.20 -36.77 43.19
CA LEU A 83 -0.80 -36.08 42.38
C LEU A 83 -0.58 -36.30 40.87
N PHE A 84 0.67 -36.23 40.40
CA PHE A 84 1.00 -36.55 39.01
C PHE A 84 0.57 -37.98 38.63
N SER A 85 0.93 -38.97 39.45
CA SER A 85 0.65 -40.38 39.16
C SER A 85 -0.83 -40.75 39.13
N VAL A 86 -1.67 -40.05 39.91
CA VAL A 86 -3.10 -40.35 40.03
C VAL A 86 -3.93 -39.58 39.02
N TYR A 87 -3.65 -38.28 38.82
CA TYR A 87 -4.59 -37.37 38.17
C TYR A 87 -4.21 -36.96 36.74
N VAL A 88 -2.93 -37.07 36.34
CA VAL A 88 -2.50 -36.56 35.03
C VAL A 88 -2.92 -37.47 33.89
N GLU A 89 -2.74 -38.80 34.00
CA GLU A 89 -3.10 -39.74 32.93
C GLU A 89 -4.59 -39.63 32.54
N PRO A 90 -5.55 -39.71 33.49
CA PRO A 90 -6.98 -39.65 33.15
C PRO A 90 -7.38 -38.32 32.51
N CYS A 91 -6.79 -37.21 32.97
CA CYS A 91 -7.06 -35.88 32.43
C CYS A 91 -6.44 -35.70 31.03
N LEU A 92 -5.22 -36.18 30.83
CA LEU A 92 -4.54 -36.14 29.55
C LEU A 92 -5.31 -36.94 28.49
N ASP A 93 -5.74 -38.15 28.82
CA ASP A 93 -6.54 -39.00 27.92
C ASP A 93 -7.87 -38.33 27.56
N PHE A 94 -8.56 -37.77 28.54
CA PHE A 94 -9.79 -37.01 28.30
C PHE A 94 -9.56 -35.84 27.35
N VAL A 95 -8.52 -35.03 27.58
CA VAL A 95 -8.21 -33.87 26.73
C VAL A 95 -7.81 -34.31 25.32
N MET A 96 -7.00 -35.35 25.18
CA MET A 96 -6.53 -35.81 23.86
C MET A 96 -7.62 -36.50 23.04
N THR A 97 -8.66 -37.06 23.68
CA THR A 97 -9.75 -37.77 22.98
C THR A 97 -11.02 -36.95 22.81
N GLN A 98 -11.40 -36.12 23.79
CA GLN A 98 -12.67 -35.39 23.80
C GLN A 98 -12.53 -33.90 23.46
N CYS A 99 -11.34 -33.31 23.64
CA CYS A 99 -11.13 -31.88 23.39
C CYS A 99 -10.52 -31.62 22.01
N THR A 100 -10.96 -30.55 21.36
CA THR A 100 -10.42 -30.13 20.07
C THR A 100 -9.36 -29.05 20.26
N PRO A 101 -8.08 -29.32 19.96
CA PRO A 101 -7.04 -28.28 20.00
C PRO A 101 -7.12 -27.37 18.78
N ILE A 102 -6.82 -26.07 18.95
CA ILE A 102 -6.68 -25.15 17.80
C ILE A 102 -5.41 -25.47 17.00
N ILE A 103 -4.32 -25.76 17.72
CA ILE A 103 -3.04 -26.20 17.13
C ILE A 103 -2.69 -27.53 17.80
N PRO A 104 -2.49 -28.62 17.04
CA PRO A 104 -2.09 -29.90 17.60
C PRO A 104 -0.80 -29.80 18.40
N GLN A 105 -0.79 -30.38 19.60
CA GLN A 105 0.39 -30.50 20.44
C GLN A 105 0.63 -31.96 20.80
N VAL A 106 1.91 -32.34 20.91
CA VAL A 106 2.29 -33.63 21.49
C VAL A 106 1.99 -33.67 22.99
N PRO A 107 1.59 -34.81 23.57
CA PRO A 107 1.19 -34.90 24.99
C PRO A 107 2.25 -34.36 25.95
N ILE A 108 3.53 -34.65 25.69
CA ILE A 108 4.65 -34.22 26.53
C ILE A 108 4.79 -32.69 26.63
N ALA A 109 4.42 -31.94 25.57
CA ALA A 109 4.49 -30.47 25.58
C ALA A 109 3.44 -29.84 26.52
N ARG A 110 2.26 -30.45 26.62
CA ARG A 110 1.22 -30.06 27.58
C ARG A 110 1.70 -30.26 29.03
N ILE A 111 2.40 -31.37 29.27
CA ILE A 111 2.97 -31.69 30.59
C ILE A 111 4.14 -30.76 30.94
N HIS A 112 4.98 -30.40 29.96
CA HIS A 112 6.00 -29.37 30.15
C HIS A 112 5.39 -28.05 30.63
N THR A 113 4.29 -27.62 30.00
CA THR A 113 3.57 -26.40 30.39
C THR A 113 3.06 -26.48 31.83
N MET A 114 2.40 -27.60 32.17
CA MET A 114 1.93 -27.86 33.53
C MET A 114 3.08 -27.80 34.56
N CYS A 115 4.20 -28.46 34.29
CA CYS A 115 5.37 -28.44 35.16
C CYS A 115 5.92 -27.02 35.35
N LYS A 116 6.00 -26.22 34.28
CA LYS A 116 6.48 -24.83 34.34
C LYS A 116 5.54 -23.91 35.11
N LEU A 117 4.22 -24.08 34.98
CA LEU A 117 3.26 -23.34 35.81
C LEU A 117 3.40 -23.67 37.29
N ILE A 118 3.52 -24.97 37.64
CA ILE A 118 3.75 -25.40 39.03
C ILE A 118 5.07 -24.82 39.57
N GLU A 119 6.14 -24.92 38.79
CA GLU A 119 7.46 -24.38 39.16
C GLU A 119 7.36 -22.89 39.50
N VAL A 120 6.66 -22.10 38.69
CA VAL A 120 6.53 -20.66 38.93
C VAL A 120 5.66 -20.36 40.13
N LEU A 121 4.51 -21.02 40.26
CA LEU A 121 3.60 -20.80 41.39
C LEU A 121 4.24 -21.16 42.74
N LEU A 122 5.17 -22.12 42.76
CA LEU A 122 5.81 -22.60 43.98
C LEU A 122 7.17 -21.98 44.27
N THR A 123 7.93 -21.52 43.27
CA THR A 123 9.34 -21.11 43.47
C THR A 123 9.64 -19.64 43.21
N HIS A 124 8.72 -18.88 42.60
CA HIS A 124 8.92 -17.45 42.36
C HIS A 124 8.50 -16.57 43.57
N PRO A 125 8.95 -15.31 43.63
CA PRO A 125 8.63 -14.39 44.72
C PRO A 125 7.12 -14.27 44.96
N GLY A 126 6.71 -14.36 46.24
CA GLY A 126 5.30 -14.39 46.65
C GLY A 126 4.72 -15.80 46.87
N CYS A 127 5.53 -16.86 46.73
CA CYS A 127 5.11 -18.23 47.01
C CYS A 127 4.96 -18.52 48.53
N PRO A 128 4.13 -19.51 48.90
CA PRO A 128 4.03 -19.96 50.29
C PRO A 128 5.36 -20.56 50.78
N SER A 129 5.68 -20.38 52.06
CA SER A 129 6.84 -21.04 52.67
C SER A 129 6.65 -22.56 52.65
N MET A 130 7.67 -23.26 52.15
CA MET A 130 7.68 -24.73 52.04
C MET A 130 7.79 -25.44 53.40
N ASP A 131 8.01 -24.69 54.48
CA ASP A 131 8.11 -25.17 55.87
C ASP A 131 6.77 -25.04 56.64
N MET A 132 5.70 -24.60 55.97
CA MET A 132 4.37 -24.50 56.58
C MET A 132 3.80 -25.87 56.99
N GLU A 133 2.89 -25.86 57.97
CA GLU A 133 2.16 -27.06 58.38
C GLU A 133 1.46 -27.72 57.18
N ARG A 134 1.58 -29.06 57.07
CA ARG A 134 1.02 -29.85 55.95
C ARG A 134 -0.47 -29.55 55.70
N ASN A 135 -1.27 -29.38 56.74
CA ASN A 135 -2.71 -29.10 56.63
C ASN A 135 -3.05 -27.74 55.98
N LYS A 136 -2.08 -26.81 55.92
CA LYS A 136 -2.22 -25.51 55.25
C LYS A 136 -1.48 -25.48 53.92
N LEU A 137 -0.39 -26.23 53.79
CA LEU A 137 0.42 -26.30 52.59
C LEU A 137 -0.20 -27.21 51.51
N ASN A 138 -0.69 -28.40 51.88
CA ASN A 138 -1.27 -29.36 50.94
C ASN A 138 -2.44 -28.77 50.13
N PRO A 139 -3.37 -27.98 50.71
CA PRO A 139 -4.41 -27.35 49.91
C PRO A 139 -3.88 -26.37 48.86
N ILE A 140 -2.83 -25.60 49.18
CA ILE A 140 -2.23 -24.66 48.24
C ILE A 140 -1.53 -25.41 47.10
N LEU A 141 -0.85 -26.51 47.42
CA LEU A 141 -0.22 -27.39 46.44
C LEU A 141 -1.27 -28.03 45.53
N ALA A 142 -2.36 -28.55 46.08
CA ALA A 142 -3.46 -29.14 45.33
C ALA A 142 -4.15 -28.11 44.42
N MET A 143 -4.47 -26.91 44.92
CA MET A 143 -5.04 -25.83 44.10
C MET A 143 -4.09 -25.39 42.98
N SER A 144 -2.80 -25.23 43.28
CA SER A 144 -1.79 -24.86 42.28
C SER A 144 -1.62 -25.96 41.21
N PHE A 145 -1.71 -27.22 41.63
CA PHE A 145 -1.68 -28.38 40.74
C PHE A 145 -2.89 -28.40 39.82
N VAL A 146 -4.12 -28.28 40.35
CA VAL A 146 -5.36 -28.24 39.56
C VAL A 146 -5.33 -27.09 38.55
N PHE A 147 -4.96 -25.89 39.00
CA PHE A 147 -4.81 -24.72 38.11
C PHE A 147 -3.81 -25.00 36.98
N SER A 148 -2.64 -25.53 37.31
CA SER A 148 -1.59 -25.81 36.33
C SER A 148 -1.96 -26.96 35.38
N MET A 149 -2.77 -27.92 35.84
CA MET A 149 -3.28 -29.02 35.04
C MET A 149 -4.31 -28.54 34.02
N ILE A 150 -5.27 -27.69 34.43
CA ILE A 150 -6.27 -27.11 33.53
C ILE A 150 -5.58 -26.29 32.43
N TRP A 151 -4.72 -25.34 32.82
CA TRP A 151 -4.05 -24.45 31.87
C TRP A 151 -2.94 -25.14 31.06
N GLY A 152 -2.25 -26.11 31.64
CA GLY A 152 -1.19 -26.85 30.95
C GLY A 152 -1.70 -27.94 30.02
N LEU A 153 -2.71 -28.70 30.45
CA LEU A 153 -3.27 -29.78 29.64
C LEU A 153 -4.35 -29.28 28.70
N ALA A 154 -5.32 -28.48 29.15
CA ALA A 154 -6.46 -28.07 28.33
C ALA A 154 -6.38 -26.64 27.78
N GLY A 155 -5.37 -25.84 28.16
CA GLY A 155 -5.26 -24.42 27.77
C GLY A 155 -5.18 -24.15 26.26
N GLY A 156 -4.77 -25.13 25.44
CA GLY A 156 -4.74 -25.03 23.97
C GLY A 156 -6.04 -25.45 23.26
N SER A 157 -7.06 -25.88 24.01
CA SER A 157 -8.35 -26.35 23.48
C SER A 157 -9.31 -25.18 23.19
N ILE A 158 -10.27 -25.40 22.28
CA ILE A 158 -11.31 -24.41 22.00
C ILE A 158 -12.22 -24.17 23.22
N ASP A 159 -12.84 -23.00 23.26
CA ASP A 159 -13.76 -22.54 24.30
C ASP A 159 -14.98 -23.44 24.47
N ALA A 160 -15.48 -24.03 23.37
CA ALA A 160 -16.57 -25.00 23.42
C ALA A 160 -16.29 -26.24 24.30
N ASN A 161 -15.01 -26.54 24.59
CA ASN A 161 -14.63 -27.64 25.48
C ASN A 161 -14.49 -27.23 26.96
N TRP A 162 -14.54 -25.94 27.28
CA TRP A 162 -14.21 -25.46 28.63
C TRP A 162 -15.16 -26.01 29.72
N ASP A 163 -16.47 -26.05 29.45
CA ASP A 163 -17.48 -26.59 30.38
C ASP A 163 -17.30 -28.09 30.64
N ALA A 164 -16.96 -28.84 29.58
CA ALA A 164 -16.71 -30.28 29.68
C ALA A 164 -15.44 -30.58 30.48
N VAL A 165 -14.37 -29.81 30.28
CA VAL A 165 -13.14 -29.91 31.05
C VAL A 165 -13.36 -29.51 32.51
N ASP A 166 -14.09 -28.42 32.76
CA ASP A 166 -14.42 -27.97 34.12
C ASP A 166 -15.15 -29.07 34.90
N SER A 167 -16.21 -29.63 34.31
CA SER A 167 -16.99 -30.71 34.90
C SER A 167 -16.15 -31.96 35.16
N PHE A 168 -15.30 -32.35 34.20
CA PHE A 168 -14.42 -33.51 34.34
C PHE A 168 -13.41 -33.32 35.47
N VAL A 169 -12.74 -32.17 35.53
CA VAL A 169 -11.73 -31.88 36.56
C VAL A 169 -12.36 -31.81 37.95
N ARG A 170 -13.55 -31.23 38.08
CA ARG A 170 -14.27 -31.24 39.37
C ARG A 170 -14.56 -32.65 39.86
N ASN A 171 -15.09 -33.51 38.99
CA ASN A 171 -15.36 -34.91 39.33
C ASN A 171 -14.09 -35.69 39.67
N LEU A 172 -12.98 -35.40 38.97
CA LEU A 172 -11.70 -36.06 39.20
C LEU A 172 -11.09 -35.72 40.58
N PHE A 173 -11.35 -34.51 41.09
CA PHE A 173 -10.81 -34.02 42.36
C PHE A 173 -11.83 -34.01 43.51
N ASP A 174 -13.03 -34.56 43.31
CA ASP A 174 -14.11 -34.55 44.31
C ASP A 174 -13.71 -35.28 45.61
N ASP A 175 -12.96 -36.38 45.47
CA ASP A 175 -12.43 -37.15 46.59
C ASP A 175 -11.19 -36.52 47.27
N LEU A 176 -10.57 -35.50 46.65
CA LEU A 176 -9.40 -34.82 47.19
C LEU A 176 -9.82 -33.60 48.03
N GLY A 177 -10.09 -33.83 49.32
CA GLY A 177 -10.47 -32.77 50.27
C GLY A 177 -9.47 -31.60 50.40
N ASP A 178 -8.22 -31.79 49.96
CA ASP A 178 -7.20 -30.73 49.89
C ASP A 178 -7.48 -29.71 48.75
N ALA A 179 -8.13 -30.10 47.65
CA ALA A 179 -8.25 -29.26 46.44
C ALA A 179 -9.09 -27.98 46.63
N ARG A 180 -10.02 -27.94 47.59
CA ARG A 180 -10.85 -26.78 47.99
C ARG A 180 -11.33 -25.91 46.81
N LEU A 181 -11.90 -26.56 45.78
CA LEU A 181 -12.32 -25.88 44.55
C LEU A 181 -13.52 -24.94 44.79
N PRO A 182 -13.62 -23.81 44.06
CA PRO A 182 -14.77 -22.90 44.14
C PRO A 182 -16.09 -23.60 43.80
N GLN A 183 -17.13 -23.40 44.61
CA GLN A 183 -18.47 -23.98 44.37
C GLN A 183 -19.32 -23.18 43.37
N HIS A 184 -18.96 -21.92 43.12
CA HIS A 184 -19.68 -21.02 42.21
C HIS A 184 -18.72 -20.49 41.14
N GLY A 185 -19.20 -20.41 39.90
CA GLY A 185 -18.40 -20.03 38.73
C GLY A 185 -17.59 -21.19 38.15
N ASP A 186 -17.00 -20.96 36.98
CA ASP A 186 -16.11 -21.91 36.32
C ASP A 186 -14.65 -21.79 36.84
N LEU A 187 -13.88 -22.87 36.72
CA LEU A 187 -12.48 -22.91 37.15
C LEU A 187 -11.56 -22.07 36.23
N TRP A 188 -12.00 -21.78 35.00
CA TRP A 188 -11.28 -20.93 34.06
C TRP A 188 -11.27 -19.46 34.49
N SER A 189 -12.30 -19.04 35.22
CA SER A 189 -12.53 -17.69 35.71
C SER A 189 -11.92 -17.42 37.09
N CYS A 190 -11.12 -18.38 37.57
CA CYS A 190 -10.41 -18.27 38.83
C CYS A 190 -8.88 -18.29 38.63
N TYR A 191 -8.17 -17.65 39.55
CA TYR A 191 -6.71 -17.74 39.69
C TYR A 191 -6.34 -18.13 41.11
N VAL A 192 -5.15 -18.72 41.27
CA VAL A 192 -4.62 -19.06 42.59
C VAL A 192 -3.99 -17.81 43.19
N ASP A 193 -4.67 -17.22 44.17
CA ASP A 193 -4.14 -16.11 44.95
C ASP A 193 -3.29 -16.66 46.10
N MET A 194 -2.00 -16.35 46.08
CA MET A 194 -1.03 -16.80 47.08
C MET A 194 -1.13 -16.02 48.39
N GLU A 195 -1.68 -14.80 48.37
CA GLU A 195 -1.89 -13.99 49.57
C GLU A 195 -3.09 -14.50 50.37
N THR A 196 -4.24 -14.66 49.69
CA THR A 196 -5.47 -15.15 50.30
C THR A 196 -5.55 -16.68 50.39
N ARG A 197 -4.62 -17.39 49.72
CA ARG A 197 -4.46 -18.86 49.71
C ARG A 197 -5.75 -19.58 49.28
N ARG A 198 -6.43 -19.04 48.28
CA ARG A 198 -7.64 -19.59 47.68
C ARG A 198 -7.67 -19.33 46.18
N MET A 199 -8.54 -20.05 45.48
CA MET A 199 -8.91 -19.69 44.12
C MET A 199 -9.91 -18.52 44.15
N ASP A 200 -9.50 -17.37 43.63
CA ASP A 200 -10.28 -16.13 43.59
C ASP A 200 -10.62 -15.74 42.14
N SER A 201 -11.69 -14.96 41.94
CA SER A 201 -12.11 -14.49 40.61
C SER A 201 -11.11 -13.49 40.01
N TRP A 202 -10.84 -13.61 38.71
CA TRP A 202 -10.03 -12.64 37.95
C TRP A 202 -10.58 -11.22 38.00
N GLU A 203 -11.87 -11.03 38.29
CA GLU A 203 -12.49 -9.71 38.41
C GLU A 203 -11.82 -8.84 39.48
N LYS A 204 -11.26 -9.45 40.54
CA LYS A 204 -10.53 -8.72 41.60
C LYS A 204 -9.26 -8.04 41.10
N LEU A 205 -8.69 -8.52 39.99
CA LEU A 205 -7.48 -7.98 39.38
C LEU A 205 -7.79 -6.95 38.27
N LEU A 206 -9.08 -6.71 37.97
CA LEU A 206 -9.46 -5.71 36.97
C LEU A 206 -9.25 -4.30 37.49
N THR A 207 -8.56 -3.49 36.70
CA THR A 207 -8.40 -2.05 36.93
C THR A 207 -9.49 -1.27 36.19
N SER A 208 -9.95 -0.16 36.77
CA SER A 208 -10.95 0.70 36.13
C SER A 208 -10.35 1.48 34.96
N PHE A 209 -10.93 1.36 33.77
CA PHE A 209 -10.54 2.17 32.62
C PHE A 209 -11.04 3.61 32.77
N THR A 210 -10.16 4.58 32.50
CA THR A 210 -10.51 6.01 32.43
C THR A 210 -10.21 6.53 31.04
N TYR A 211 -11.21 7.08 30.37
CA TYR A 211 -11.05 7.67 29.05
C TYR A 211 -10.26 8.98 29.12
N SER A 212 -9.31 9.16 28.19
CA SER A 212 -8.59 10.41 27.96
C SER A 212 -8.61 10.75 26.48
N LYS A 213 -8.82 12.03 26.14
CA LYS A 213 -8.78 12.53 24.77
C LYS A 213 -7.36 12.59 24.21
N ASP A 214 -6.34 12.66 25.07
CA ASP A 214 -4.94 12.79 24.68
C ASP A 214 -4.32 11.46 24.20
N VAL A 215 -4.94 10.34 24.58
CA VAL A 215 -4.47 9.01 24.18
C VAL A 215 -5.08 8.65 22.82
N PRO A 216 -4.29 8.31 21.80
CA PRO A 216 -4.84 7.86 20.52
C PRO A 216 -5.72 6.61 20.69
N PHE A 217 -6.79 6.50 19.90
CA PHE A 217 -7.77 5.42 20.01
C PHE A 217 -7.14 4.01 19.93
N PHE A 218 -6.13 3.81 19.08
CA PHE A 218 -5.46 2.50 18.93
C PHE A 218 -4.56 2.12 20.10
N ASP A 219 -4.19 3.08 20.94
CA ASP A 219 -3.35 2.85 22.11
C ASP A 219 -4.21 2.70 23.39
N MET A 220 -5.53 2.92 23.28
CA MET A 220 -6.49 2.68 24.37
C MET A 220 -6.72 1.17 24.54
N ILE A 221 -6.23 0.63 25.65
CA ILE A 221 -6.49 -0.76 26.04
C ILE A 221 -7.48 -0.74 27.21
N VAL A 222 -8.69 -1.27 26.98
CA VAL A 222 -9.67 -1.50 28.05
C VAL A 222 -9.36 -2.86 28.70
N PRO A 223 -9.02 -2.90 29.99
CA PRO A 223 -8.79 -4.17 30.68
C PRO A 223 -10.05 -5.03 30.71
N THR A 224 -9.94 -6.27 30.25
CA THR A 224 -10.97 -7.31 30.34
C THR A 224 -10.46 -8.51 31.13
N ILE A 225 -11.38 -9.38 31.55
CA ILE A 225 -11.05 -10.63 32.25
C ILE A 225 -10.03 -11.44 31.44
N ASP A 226 -10.23 -11.56 30.13
CA ASP A 226 -9.31 -12.30 29.25
C ASP A 226 -7.93 -11.65 29.18
N THR A 227 -7.85 -10.32 29.08
CA THR A 227 -6.55 -9.62 29.04
C THR A 227 -5.74 -9.86 30.32
N VAL A 228 -6.41 -9.87 31.48
CA VAL A 228 -5.76 -10.13 32.77
C VAL A 228 -5.38 -11.60 32.89
N ARG A 229 -6.29 -12.52 32.54
CA ARG A 229 -6.10 -13.97 32.61
C ARG A 229 -4.93 -14.45 31.76
N PHE A 230 -4.93 -14.11 30.48
CA PHE A 230 -3.87 -14.53 29.56
C PHE A 230 -2.57 -13.74 29.77
N GLY A 231 -2.65 -12.47 30.19
CA GLY A 231 -1.49 -11.68 30.60
C GLY A 231 -0.79 -12.28 31.82
N TYR A 232 -1.56 -12.74 32.81
CA TYR A 232 -1.03 -13.44 33.99
C TYR A 232 -0.28 -14.72 33.59
N LEU A 233 -0.90 -15.57 32.76
CA LEU A 233 -0.27 -16.81 32.31
C LEU A 233 1.03 -16.54 31.53
N LEU A 234 1.02 -15.54 30.66
CA LEU A 234 2.20 -15.11 29.91
C LEU A 234 3.32 -14.64 30.85
N ASP A 235 3.02 -13.75 31.81
CA ASP A 235 4.03 -13.28 32.78
C ASP A 235 4.65 -14.46 33.56
N LYS A 236 3.83 -15.38 34.05
CA LYS A 236 4.31 -16.53 34.83
C LYS A 236 5.20 -17.44 33.99
N LEU A 237 4.78 -17.81 32.78
CA LEU A 237 5.55 -18.70 31.91
C LEU A 237 6.87 -18.05 31.44
N LEU A 238 6.86 -16.75 31.13
CA LEU A 238 8.07 -16.01 30.79
C LEU A 238 9.02 -15.87 31.98
N ALA A 239 8.50 -15.74 33.21
CA ALA A 239 9.31 -15.77 34.42
C ALA A 239 10.04 -17.11 34.57
N ALA A 240 9.40 -18.22 34.18
CA ALA A 240 9.97 -19.58 34.08
C ALA A 240 10.98 -19.78 32.93
N ARG A 241 11.22 -18.75 32.10
CA ARG A 241 12.00 -18.81 30.85
C ARG A 241 11.43 -19.83 29.86
N HIS A 242 10.11 -19.97 29.81
CA HIS A 242 9.42 -20.87 28.89
C HIS A 242 8.70 -20.10 27.79
N SER A 243 8.73 -20.64 26.58
CA SER A 243 8.17 -19.97 25.40
C SER A 243 6.65 -20.13 25.37
N VAL A 244 5.93 -19.08 24.98
CA VAL A 244 4.45 -19.07 24.96
C VAL A 244 3.93 -18.76 23.57
N LEU A 245 2.98 -19.56 23.08
CA LEU A 245 2.29 -19.37 21.80
C LEU A 245 0.81 -19.11 22.03
N PHE A 246 0.36 -17.89 21.74
CA PHE A 246 -1.08 -17.58 21.70
C PHE A 246 -1.69 -18.01 20.38
N THR A 247 -2.80 -18.74 20.45
CA THR A 247 -3.59 -19.14 19.28
C THR A 247 -5.05 -18.73 19.44
N GLY A 248 -5.78 -18.64 18.34
CA GLY A 248 -7.17 -18.18 18.32
C GLY A 248 -7.53 -17.53 16.99
N LEU A 249 -8.81 -17.24 16.79
CA LEU A 249 -9.30 -16.62 15.56
C LEU A 249 -8.63 -15.25 15.30
N THR A 250 -8.66 -14.77 14.05
CA THR A 250 -8.14 -13.43 13.74
C THR A 250 -8.92 -12.37 14.52
N GLY A 251 -8.22 -11.42 15.13
CA GLY A 251 -8.88 -10.28 15.79
C GLY A 251 -9.29 -10.50 17.24
N VAL A 252 -9.08 -11.67 17.86
CA VAL A 252 -9.44 -11.91 19.29
C VAL A 252 -8.55 -11.20 20.33
N GLY A 253 -7.69 -10.28 19.92
CA GLY A 253 -6.83 -9.52 20.84
C GLY A 253 -5.47 -10.16 21.19
N LYS A 254 -5.04 -11.23 20.53
CA LYS A 254 -3.77 -11.94 20.80
C LYS A 254 -2.56 -10.99 20.91
N SER A 255 -2.32 -10.19 19.88
CA SER A 255 -1.20 -9.26 19.82
C SER A 255 -1.34 -8.10 20.82
N VAL A 256 -2.57 -7.71 21.16
CA VAL A 256 -2.86 -6.66 22.16
C VAL A 256 -2.52 -7.15 23.56
N VAL A 257 -2.96 -8.36 23.92
CA VAL A 257 -2.64 -8.98 25.22
C VAL A 257 -1.13 -9.19 25.36
N ALA A 258 -0.48 -9.74 24.34
CA ALA A 258 0.96 -9.95 24.35
C ALA A 258 1.73 -8.62 24.49
N ARG A 259 1.45 -7.62 23.65
CA ARG A 259 2.10 -6.30 23.71
C ARG A 259 1.86 -5.60 25.05
N GLY A 260 0.62 -5.54 25.51
CA GLY A 260 0.26 -4.90 26.77
C GLY A 260 0.99 -5.52 27.97
N THR A 261 1.01 -6.86 28.04
CA THR A 261 1.72 -7.58 29.10
C THR A 261 3.23 -7.38 29.01
N LEU A 262 3.80 -7.51 27.82
CA LEU A 262 5.24 -7.38 27.59
C LEU A 262 5.76 -5.96 27.91
N ASN A 263 4.99 -4.93 27.60
CA ASN A 263 5.33 -3.54 27.94
C ASN A 263 5.22 -3.28 29.45
N SER A 264 4.23 -3.89 30.11
CA SER A 264 4.08 -3.81 31.56
C SER A 264 5.29 -4.42 32.28
N ILE A 265 5.67 -5.67 31.93
CA ILE A 265 6.83 -6.34 32.55
C ILE A 265 8.17 -5.69 32.19
N ALA A 266 8.26 -4.97 31.06
CA ALA A 266 9.45 -4.22 30.68
C ALA A 266 9.75 -3.10 31.69
N THR A 267 8.71 -2.44 32.20
CA THR A 267 8.81 -1.37 33.19
C THR A 267 9.22 -1.92 34.56
N ASP A 268 8.69 -3.09 34.94
CA ASP A 268 8.80 -3.61 36.31
C ASP A 268 10.00 -4.55 36.54
N ARG A 269 10.39 -5.35 35.53
CA ARG A 269 11.30 -6.51 35.73
C ARG A 269 12.51 -6.56 34.78
N GLY A 270 12.81 -5.47 34.08
CA GLY A 270 14.01 -5.37 33.23
C GLY A 270 13.96 -6.23 31.97
N TYR A 271 12.76 -6.50 31.44
CA TYR A 271 12.58 -7.15 30.14
C TYR A 271 12.68 -6.13 28.99
N VAL A 272 13.15 -6.58 27.84
CA VAL A 272 13.22 -5.81 26.59
C VAL A 272 12.39 -6.55 25.55
N PRO A 273 11.15 -6.12 25.28
CA PRO A 273 10.32 -6.76 24.27
C PRO A 273 10.77 -6.36 22.87
N ALA A 274 10.88 -7.35 21.98
CA ALA A 274 11.20 -7.17 20.58
C ALA A 274 10.09 -7.79 19.74
N PHE A 275 9.42 -7.00 18.91
CA PHE A 275 8.27 -7.46 18.13
C PHE A 275 8.67 -7.71 16.67
N VAL A 276 8.30 -8.88 16.14
CA VAL A 276 8.53 -9.29 14.76
C VAL A 276 7.22 -9.80 14.19
N ASN A 277 6.88 -9.44 12.95
CA ASN A 277 5.69 -9.94 12.27
C ASN A 277 6.14 -10.80 11.08
N PHE A 278 5.51 -11.97 10.91
CA PHE A 278 5.77 -12.81 9.74
C PHE A 278 4.73 -12.58 8.63
N SER A 279 5.18 -12.76 7.40
CA SER A 279 4.38 -12.71 6.17
C SER A 279 4.57 -13.99 5.35
N ALA A 280 3.80 -14.16 4.27
CA ALA A 280 3.97 -15.29 3.36
C ALA A 280 5.37 -15.36 2.71
N GLN A 281 6.05 -14.24 2.52
CA GLN A 281 7.36 -14.15 1.85
C GLN A 281 8.55 -14.05 2.81
N THR A 282 8.29 -14.07 4.12
CA THR A 282 9.37 -13.99 5.12
C THR A 282 10.31 -15.18 4.96
N SER A 283 11.61 -14.89 4.79
CA SER A 283 12.66 -15.88 4.56
C SER A 283 13.49 -16.11 5.82
N SER A 284 14.19 -17.25 5.89
CA SER A 284 15.04 -17.56 7.05
C SER A 284 16.22 -16.59 7.20
N ASN A 285 16.71 -16.00 6.11
CA ASN A 285 17.74 -14.96 6.16
C ASN A 285 17.19 -13.70 6.86
N ARG A 286 16.02 -13.22 6.40
CA ARG A 286 15.36 -12.06 6.99
C ARG A 286 15.05 -12.28 8.47
N THR A 287 14.56 -13.45 8.85
CA THR A 287 14.30 -13.78 10.27
C THR A 287 15.58 -13.71 11.10
N GLN A 288 16.70 -14.24 10.60
CA GLN A 288 18.00 -14.17 11.27
C GLN A 288 18.43 -12.72 11.48
N GLU A 289 18.37 -11.91 10.42
CA GLU A 289 18.70 -10.48 10.47
C GLU A 289 17.84 -9.72 11.47
N MET A 290 16.52 -9.95 11.50
CA MET A 290 15.60 -9.32 12.45
C MET A 290 15.93 -9.64 13.91
N ILE A 291 16.30 -10.90 14.20
CA ILE A 291 16.70 -11.32 15.56
C ILE A 291 18.03 -10.65 15.92
N GLU A 292 18.99 -10.72 15.01
CA GLU A 292 20.33 -10.18 15.19
C GLU A 292 20.36 -8.67 15.43
N ALA A 293 19.47 -7.93 14.75
CA ALA A 293 19.36 -6.47 14.86
C ALA A 293 18.87 -6.03 16.25
N LYS A 294 18.11 -6.88 16.96
CA LYS A 294 17.56 -6.57 18.29
C LYS A 294 18.44 -7.06 19.45
N LEU A 295 19.60 -7.67 19.17
CA LEU A 295 20.52 -8.23 20.17
C LEU A 295 21.86 -7.48 20.19
N GLU A 296 22.45 -7.35 21.38
CA GLU A 296 23.77 -6.74 21.55
C GLU A 296 24.90 -7.76 21.34
N LYS A 297 25.99 -7.31 20.72
CA LYS A 297 27.22 -8.10 20.60
C LYS A 297 27.97 -8.09 21.93
N LYS A 298 28.02 -9.24 22.64
CA LYS A 298 28.73 -9.36 23.93
C LYS A 298 30.22 -9.71 23.74
N LYS A 299 30.50 -10.79 23.01
CA LYS A 299 31.85 -11.30 22.70
C LYS A 299 31.87 -11.88 21.28
N LYS A 300 33.04 -12.22 20.73
CA LYS A 300 33.12 -12.91 19.43
C LYS A 300 32.28 -14.21 19.49
N GLY A 301 31.34 -14.36 18.57
CA GLY A 301 30.43 -15.52 18.51
C GLY A 301 29.29 -15.53 19.53
N VAL A 302 29.10 -14.47 20.33
CA VAL A 302 28.03 -14.42 21.35
C VAL A 302 27.23 -13.13 21.24
N ARG A 303 25.91 -13.27 21.05
CA ARG A 303 24.93 -12.18 21.07
C ARG A 303 23.92 -12.40 22.21
N GLY A 304 23.31 -11.34 22.70
CA GLY A 304 22.28 -11.51 23.72
C GLY A 304 21.66 -10.21 24.18
N ALA A 305 20.83 -10.31 25.21
CA ALA A 305 20.20 -9.15 25.83
C ALA A 305 21.21 -8.17 26.43
N PRO A 306 20.86 -6.87 26.54
CA PRO A 306 21.64 -5.90 27.28
C PRO A 306 21.98 -6.37 28.70
N LYS A 307 23.04 -5.80 29.30
CA LYS A 307 23.52 -6.24 30.61
C LYS A 307 22.39 -6.20 31.66
N ASP A 308 22.25 -7.30 32.41
CA ASP A 308 21.24 -7.50 33.47
C ASP A 308 19.77 -7.43 33.00
N LYS A 309 19.52 -7.45 31.69
CA LYS A 309 18.18 -7.50 31.08
C LYS A 309 17.93 -8.81 30.36
N ARG A 310 16.68 -9.07 29.98
CA ARG A 310 16.27 -10.22 29.17
C ARG A 310 15.46 -9.76 27.96
N VAL A 311 15.76 -10.29 26.78
CA VAL A 311 15.00 -9.97 25.56
C VAL A 311 13.87 -10.97 25.38
N ILE A 312 12.65 -10.50 25.16
CA ILE A 312 11.52 -11.35 24.75
C ILE A 312 11.23 -11.05 23.29
N LEU A 313 11.51 -12.00 22.40
CA LEU A 313 11.16 -11.87 21.00
C LEU A 313 9.74 -12.40 20.77
N PHE A 314 8.82 -11.49 20.53
CA PHE A 314 7.44 -11.79 20.17
C PHE A 314 7.29 -11.87 18.64
N VAL A 315 6.91 -13.04 18.14
CA VAL A 315 6.65 -13.29 16.70
C VAL A 315 5.14 -13.36 16.45
N ASP A 316 4.58 -12.35 15.78
CA ASP A 316 3.19 -12.34 15.34
C ASP A 316 3.02 -13.08 14.00
N ASP A 317 1.85 -13.69 13.82
CA ASP A 317 1.47 -14.49 12.64
C ASP A 317 2.52 -15.58 12.29
N LEU A 318 3.02 -16.30 13.31
CA LEU A 318 4.10 -17.31 13.21
C LEU A 318 3.93 -18.32 12.06
N ASN A 319 2.69 -18.68 11.69
CA ASN A 319 2.37 -19.69 10.68
C ASN A 319 2.06 -19.15 9.28
N MET A 320 2.33 -17.87 9.02
CA MET A 320 2.19 -17.26 7.70
C MET A 320 3.25 -17.66 6.66
N PRO A 321 4.54 -17.90 7.00
CA PRO A 321 5.57 -18.15 5.98
C PRO A 321 5.19 -19.28 5.03
N LYS A 322 5.38 -19.06 3.73
CA LYS A 322 5.03 -20.03 2.69
C LYS A 322 5.85 -21.32 2.85
N LEU A 323 5.20 -22.44 2.57
CA LEU A 323 5.87 -23.74 2.44
C LEU A 323 6.81 -23.73 1.23
N ASP A 324 8.01 -24.28 1.41
CA ASP A 324 8.90 -24.59 0.30
C ASP A 324 8.32 -25.75 -0.56
N THR A 325 9.04 -26.13 -1.61
CA THR A 325 8.65 -27.21 -2.53
C THR A 325 8.42 -28.55 -1.82
N TYR A 326 9.00 -28.75 -0.64
CA TYR A 326 8.97 -30.00 0.13
C TYR A 326 8.10 -29.91 1.39
N GLY A 327 7.38 -28.80 1.59
CA GLY A 327 6.48 -28.62 2.73
C GLY A 327 7.16 -28.13 4.01
N SER A 328 8.42 -27.70 3.95
CA SER A 328 9.11 -27.09 5.10
C SER A 328 8.90 -25.58 5.15
N GLN A 329 9.04 -24.98 6.34
CA GLN A 329 8.99 -23.53 6.53
C GLN A 329 10.34 -23.06 7.08
N PRO A 330 11.30 -22.65 6.23
CA PRO A 330 12.66 -22.31 6.67
C PRO A 330 12.77 -21.27 7.81
N PRO A 331 11.93 -20.21 7.88
CA PRO A 331 11.93 -19.28 9.02
C PRO A 331 11.61 -19.97 10.36
N ILE A 332 10.68 -20.93 10.32
CA ILE A 332 10.19 -21.65 11.49
C ILE A 332 11.23 -22.67 11.96
N GLU A 333 11.90 -23.33 11.03
CA GLU A 333 13.02 -24.23 11.34
C GLU A 333 14.21 -23.49 11.96
N LEU A 334 14.47 -22.23 11.57
CA LEU A 334 15.48 -21.39 12.23
C LEU A 334 15.10 -21.10 13.70
N LEU A 335 13.84 -20.76 13.98
CA LEU A 335 13.36 -20.58 15.35
C LEU A 335 13.43 -21.87 16.17
N ARG A 336 13.17 -23.02 15.53
CA ARG A 336 13.35 -24.33 16.16
C ARG A 336 14.82 -24.58 16.50
N GLN A 337 15.73 -24.30 15.57
CA GLN A 337 17.17 -24.41 15.81
C GLN A 337 17.61 -23.58 17.02
N PHE A 338 17.09 -22.36 17.14
CA PHE A 338 17.33 -21.53 18.32
C PHE A 338 16.80 -22.16 19.61
N GLN A 339 15.58 -22.71 19.62
CA GLN A 339 15.00 -23.37 20.80
C GLN A 339 15.74 -24.65 21.21
N ASP A 340 16.20 -25.44 20.23
CA ASP A 340 16.90 -26.71 20.48
C ASP A 340 18.36 -26.47 20.93
N PHE A 341 19.07 -25.51 20.33
CA PHE A 341 20.52 -25.37 20.48
C PHE A 341 20.99 -24.03 21.07
N GLY A 342 20.11 -23.04 21.25
CA GLY A 342 20.44 -21.73 21.81
C GLY A 342 21.21 -20.79 20.87
N GLY A 343 21.12 -21.00 19.55
CA GLY A 343 21.85 -20.18 18.58
C GLY A 343 21.66 -20.62 17.13
N PHE A 344 22.41 -20.02 16.21
CA PHE A 344 22.45 -20.37 14.79
C PHE A 344 23.82 -20.05 14.17
N TYR A 345 24.06 -20.49 12.93
CA TYR A 345 25.31 -20.21 12.22
C TYR A 345 25.27 -18.88 11.46
N ASP A 346 26.39 -18.15 11.50
CA ASP A 346 26.67 -17.06 10.57
C ASP A 346 26.82 -17.65 9.16
N ARG A 347 26.04 -17.15 8.20
CA ARG A 347 25.98 -17.74 6.85
C ARG A 347 27.19 -17.39 5.98
N ASP A 348 27.89 -16.31 6.30
CA ASP A 348 29.06 -15.87 5.54
C ASP A 348 30.35 -16.46 6.13
N LYS A 349 30.48 -16.43 7.45
CA LYS A 349 31.67 -16.88 8.18
C LYS A 349 31.61 -18.35 8.60
N LEU A 350 30.43 -18.96 8.56
CA LEU A 350 30.18 -20.33 9.01
C LEU A 350 30.57 -20.56 10.49
N GLU A 351 30.57 -19.50 11.30
CA GLU A 351 30.83 -19.54 12.74
C GLU A 351 29.51 -19.66 13.53
N TRP A 352 29.50 -20.42 14.63
CA TRP A 352 28.34 -20.49 15.52
C TRP A 352 28.12 -19.18 16.28
N ILE A 353 26.90 -18.68 16.28
CA ILE A 353 26.44 -17.54 17.07
C ILE A 353 25.58 -18.07 18.21
N GLU A 354 26.12 -18.02 19.43
CA GLU A 354 25.38 -18.32 20.65
C GLU A 354 24.51 -17.12 21.05
N ILE A 355 23.23 -17.37 21.32
CA ILE A 355 22.27 -16.37 21.79
C ILE A 355 21.98 -16.60 23.27
N ARG A 356 22.22 -15.57 24.09
CA ARG A 356 21.98 -15.60 25.54
C ARG A 356 20.87 -14.65 25.98
N ASP A 357 20.16 -15.07 27.02
CA ASP A 357 19.16 -14.26 27.74
C ASP A 357 17.99 -13.79 26.85
N MET A 358 17.60 -14.63 25.89
CA MET A 358 16.46 -14.42 24.99
C MET A 358 15.42 -15.52 25.17
N THR A 359 14.13 -15.16 25.15
CA THR A 359 13.01 -16.12 25.17
C THR A 359 12.03 -15.78 24.04
N LEU A 360 11.46 -16.81 23.39
CA LEU A 360 10.44 -16.60 22.37
C LEU A 360 9.06 -16.47 23.00
N SER A 361 8.27 -15.57 22.44
CA SER A 361 6.82 -15.59 22.53
C SER A 361 6.27 -15.47 21.12
N ALA A 362 5.09 -16.01 20.86
CA ALA A 362 4.52 -15.96 19.53
C ALA A 362 3.00 -15.90 19.56
N ALA A 363 2.40 -15.46 18.46
CA ALA A 363 0.98 -15.60 18.21
C ALA A 363 0.73 -16.08 16.77
N CYS A 364 -0.32 -16.87 16.58
CA CYS A 364 -0.80 -17.19 15.23
C CYS A 364 -2.30 -17.50 15.20
N GLY A 365 -2.88 -17.48 14.00
CA GLY A 365 -4.23 -17.97 13.76
C GLY A 365 -4.25 -19.48 13.49
N PRO A 366 -5.43 -20.12 13.53
CA PRO A 366 -5.56 -21.52 13.10
C PRO A 366 -5.09 -21.71 11.64
N PRO A 367 -4.60 -22.90 11.28
CA PRO A 367 -4.26 -23.22 9.90
C PRO A 367 -5.50 -23.10 8.99
N GLY A 368 -5.32 -22.52 7.80
CA GLY A 368 -6.41 -22.20 6.87
C GLY A 368 -6.41 -20.74 6.40
N GLY A 369 -7.15 -20.45 5.32
CA GLY A 369 -7.30 -19.07 4.82
C GLY A 369 -6.02 -18.39 4.32
N GLY A 370 -4.95 -19.15 4.06
CA GLY A 370 -3.62 -18.63 3.71
C GLY A 370 -2.54 -18.95 4.75
N ARG A 371 -2.93 -19.34 5.96
CA ARG A 371 -2.02 -19.79 7.04
C ARG A 371 -1.70 -21.28 6.93
N ASN A 372 -0.45 -21.63 7.18
CA ASN A 372 0.05 -23.00 7.11
C ASN A 372 -0.01 -23.69 8.47
N SER A 373 0.08 -25.03 8.48
CA SER A 373 0.20 -25.80 9.72
C SER A 373 1.62 -25.70 10.27
N LEU A 374 1.75 -25.44 11.57
CA LEU A 374 3.06 -25.43 12.23
C LEU A 374 3.61 -26.84 12.41
N THR A 375 4.94 -26.97 12.28
CA THR A 375 5.64 -28.22 12.57
C THR A 375 5.52 -28.59 14.05
N PRO A 376 5.11 -29.83 14.40
CA PRO A 376 5.07 -30.30 15.79
C PRO A 376 6.41 -30.18 16.50
N ARG A 377 7.52 -30.27 15.76
CA ARG A 377 8.88 -30.13 16.30
C ARG A 377 9.16 -28.76 16.90
N LEU A 378 8.55 -27.69 16.37
CA LEU A 378 8.65 -26.37 16.98
C LEU A 378 7.62 -26.23 18.11
N VAL A 379 6.37 -26.62 17.85
CA VAL A 379 5.25 -26.43 18.77
C VAL A 379 5.50 -27.09 20.13
N ARG A 380 6.27 -28.19 20.19
CA ARG A 380 6.63 -28.87 21.46
C ARG A 380 7.38 -27.99 22.47
N HIS A 381 8.02 -26.91 22.01
CA HIS A 381 8.78 -25.98 22.86
C HIS A 381 7.90 -24.87 23.46
N PHE A 382 6.64 -24.77 23.03
CA PHE A 382 5.73 -23.72 23.44
C PHE A 382 4.61 -24.24 24.35
N SER A 383 4.27 -23.44 25.35
CA SER A 383 2.93 -23.48 25.95
C SER A 383 1.94 -22.85 24.99
N VAL A 384 1.04 -23.65 24.44
CA VAL A 384 -0.02 -23.17 23.55
C VAL A 384 -1.24 -22.79 24.39
N LEU A 385 -1.66 -21.54 24.27
CA LEU A 385 -2.82 -20.99 24.95
C LEU A 385 -3.81 -20.46 23.92
N ALA A 386 -5.02 -21.01 23.92
CA ALA A 386 -6.11 -20.63 23.03
C ALA A 386 -6.91 -19.46 23.64
N ILE A 387 -6.83 -18.29 23.01
CA ILE A 387 -7.61 -17.12 23.39
C ILE A 387 -9.00 -17.23 22.73
N PRO A 388 -10.08 -17.26 23.50
CA PRO A 388 -11.44 -17.36 22.98
C PRO A 388 -11.85 -16.05 22.27
N PRO A 389 -12.83 -16.11 21.35
CA PRO A 389 -13.47 -14.90 20.88
C PRO A 389 -14.16 -14.17 22.05
N PRO A 390 -14.05 -12.84 22.16
CA PRO A 390 -14.71 -12.10 23.23
C PRO A 390 -16.23 -12.23 23.11
N SER A 391 -16.88 -12.44 24.25
CA SER A 391 -18.34 -12.49 24.32
C SER A 391 -18.97 -11.14 23.92
N GLU A 392 -20.23 -11.15 23.49
CA GLU A 392 -20.96 -9.92 23.18
C GLU A 392 -21.01 -8.95 24.37
N ALA A 393 -21.10 -9.48 25.59
CA ALA A 393 -21.08 -8.69 26.82
C ALA A 393 -19.73 -7.97 26.99
N ASN A 394 -18.61 -8.68 26.75
CA ASN A 394 -17.26 -8.10 26.82
C ASN A 394 -17.08 -7.03 25.73
N LEU A 395 -17.54 -7.27 24.50
CA LEU A 395 -17.50 -6.29 23.42
C LEU A 395 -18.29 -5.03 23.75
N LYS A 396 -19.52 -5.20 24.25
CA LYS A 396 -20.34 -4.07 24.70
C LYS A 396 -19.64 -3.29 25.81
N GLN A 397 -19.08 -3.96 26.81
CA GLN A 397 -18.38 -3.29 27.92
C GLN A 397 -17.18 -2.45 27.43
N ILE A 398 -16.35 -2.99 26.53
CA ILE A 398 -15.18 -2.30 25.97
C ILE A 398 -15.61 -0.98 25.31
N PHE A 399 -16.49 -1.06 24.31
CA PHE A 399 -16.85 0.10 23.50
C PHE A 399 -17.79 1.06 24.24
N LEU A 400 -18.63 0.56 25.15
CA LEU A 400 -19.46 1.40 26.01
C LEU A 400 -18.62 2.26 26.94
N THR A 401 -17.55 1.71 27.52
CA THR A 401 -16.70 2.49 28.43
C THR A 401 -15.95 3.60 27.69
N ILE A 402 -15.45 3.31 26.49
CA ILE A 402 -14.80 4.32 25.62
C ILE A 402 -15.80 5.40 25.21
N LEU A 403 -16.96 5.01 24.65
CA LEU A 403 -17.92 5.97 24.11
C LEU A 403 -18.62 6.80 25.21
N LYS A 404 -18.91 6.20 26.39
CA LYS A 404 -19.40 6.96 27.56
C LYS A 404 -18.38 8.00 28.01
N GLY A 405 -17.10 7.65 28.01
CA GLY A 405 -16.01 8.57 28.35
C GLY A 405 -15.93 9.76 27.41
N PHE A 406 -16.02 9.52 26.10
CA PHE A 406 -15.99 10.55 25.07
C PHE A 406 -17.24 11.45 25.09
N LEU A 407 -18.43 10.86 25.16
CA LEU A 407 -19.70 11.60 25.11
C LEU A 407 -20.01 12.36 26.41
N ARG A 408 -19.13 12.31 27.42
CA ARG A 408 -19.31 13.00 28.70
C ARG A 408 -19.54 14.51 28.55
N ASP A 409 -19.03 15.14 27.50
CA ASP A 409 -19.18 16.59 27.27
C ASP A 409 -20.39 16.95 26.38
N PHE A 410 -21.09 15.95 25.81
CA PHE A 410 -22.21 16.16 24.88
C PHE A 410 -23.53 16.43 25.61
N SER A 411 -24.61 16.71 24.89
CA SER A 411 -25.95 16.88 25.49
C SER A 411 -26.45 15.59 26.17
N GLN A 412 -27.36 15.73 27.14
CA GLN A 412 -27.91 14.57 27.86
C GLN A 412 -28.66 13.59 26.93
N THR A 413 -29.29 14.10 25.87
CA THR A 413 -29.97 13.30 24.86
C THR A 413 -28.99 12.44 24.08
N VAL A 414 -27.84 12.99 23.67
CA VAL A 414 -26.78 12.26 22.98
C VAL A 414 -26.11 11.24 23.91
N ARG A 415 -25.83 11.61 25.16
CA ARG A 415 -25.29 10.68 26.17
C ARG A 415 -26.21 9.48 26.39
N GLY A 416 -27.53 9.70 26.41
CA GLY A 416 -28.53 8.64 26.55
C GLY A 416 -28.53 7.62 25.41
N ALA A 417 -28.04 7.99 24.22
CA ALA A 417 -27.99 7.11 23.05
C ALA A 417 -26.75 6.19 23.02
N THR A 418 -25.78 6.37 23.92
CA THR A 418 -24.51 5.62 23.92
C THR A 418 -24.71 4.09 23.91
N GLU A 419 -25.60 3.59 24.77
CA GLU A 419 -25.86 2.15 24.88
C GLU A 419 -26.57 1.59 23.64
N ALA A 420 -27.45 2.38 23.02
CA ALA A 420 -28.10 2.04 21.75
C ALA A 420 -27.07 1.92 20.62
N VAL A 421 -26.17 2.90 20.49
CA VAL A 421 -25.07 2.90 19.50
C VAL A 421 -24.22 1.64 19.62
N VAL A 422 -23.72 1.35 20.83
CA VAL A 422 -22.82 0.21 21.04
C VAL A 422 -23.55 -1.12 20.84
N SER A 423 -24.78 -1.24 21.34
CA SER A 423 -25.55 -2.48 21.19
C SER A 423 -25.89 -2.76 19.72
N ALA A 424 -26.30 -1.74 18.98
CA ALA A 424 -26.55 -1.85 17.55
C ALA A 424 -25.27 -2.20 16.76
N ALA A 425 -24.15 -1.53 17.04
CA ALA A 425 -22.88 -1.81 16.37
C ALA A 425 -22.39 -3.25 16.59
N VAL A 426 -22.49 -3.76 17.83
CA VAL A 426 -22.10 -5.12 18.18
C VAL A 426 -23.01 -6.14 17.50
N GLU A 427 -24.32 -5.93 17.49
CA GLU A 427 -25.27 -6.83 16.83
C GLU A 427 -25.07 -6.88 15.31
N ILE A 428 -24.88 -5.73 14.66
CA ILE A 428 -24.52 -5.65 13.23
C ILE A 428 -23.25 -6.46 12.96
N TYR A 429 -22.20 -6.25 13.75
CA TYR A 429 -20.94 -6.97 13.58
C TYR A 429 -21.12 -8.49 13.70
N VAL A 430 -21.83 -8.97 14.73
CA VAL A 430 -22.05 -10.40 14.96
C VAL A 430 -22.85 -11.03 13.82
N ARG A 431 -23.91 -10.35 13.35
CA ARG A 431 -24.72 -10.81 12.22
C ARG A 431 -23.92 -10.85 10.92
N MET A 432 -23.20 -9.77 10.58
CA MET A 432 -22.35 -9.72 9.38
C MET A 432 -21.29 -10.82 9.37
N ALA A 433 -20.62 -11.05 10.50
CA ALA A 433 -19.59 -12.08 10.61
C ALA A 433 -20.15 -13.51 10.47
N LYS A 434 -21.43 -13.72 10.79
CA LYS A 434 -22.08 -15.04 10.74
C LYS A 434 -22.80 -15.30 9.41
N GLU A 435 -23.46 -14.29 8.87
CA GLU A 435 -24.37 -14.41 7.72
C GLU A 435 -23.65 -14.18 6.38
N LEU A 436 -22.65 -13.29 6.33
CA LEU A 436 -21.87 -12.99 5.12
C LEU A 436 -20.44 -13.56 5.20
N LEU A 437 -20.34 -14.87 4.95
CA LEU A 437 -19.08 -15.60 4.96
C LEU A 437 -18.24 -15.40 3.67
N PRO A 438 -16.91 -15.50 3.76
CA PRO A 438 -16.04 -15.35 2.60
C PRO A 438 -16.18 -16.51 1.62
N THR A 439 -16.41 -16.19 0.34
CA THR A 439 -16.47 -17.16 -0.77
C THR A 439 -15.33 -16.91 -1.76
N PRO A 440 -15.07 -17.82 -2.73
CA PRO A 440 -14.04 -17.59 -3.75
C PRO A 440 -14.22 -16.31 -4.58
N THR A 441 -15.46 -15.84 -4.75
CA THR A 441 -15.81 -14.58 -5.44
C THR A 441 -15.81 -13.38 -4.48
N LYS A 442 -16.16 -13.60 -3.21
CA LYS A 442 -16.24 -12.58 -2.15
C LYS A 442 -15.17 -12.81 -1.08
N SER A 443 -13.92 -12.98 -1.48
CA SER A 443 -12.84 -13.43 -0.57
C SER A 443 -12.47 -12.41 0.51
N HIS A 444 -12.80 -11.14 0.30
CA HIS A 444 -12.56 -10.04 1.24
C HIS A 444 -13.70 -9.83 2.24
N TYR A 445 -14.75 -10.65 2.22
CA TYR A 445 -15.83 -10.63 3.21
C TYR A 445 -15.36 -11.28 4.51
N VAL A 446 -14.36 -10.66 5.12
CA VAL A 446 -13.77 -11.07 6.39
C VAL A 446 -14.04 -9.94 7.37
N PHE A 447 -14.99 -10.18 8.28
CA PHE A 447 -15.35 -9.24 9.33
C PHE A 447 -14.61 -9.61 10.62
N ASN A 448 -13.95 -8.65 11.24
CA ASN A 448 -13.21 -8.86 12.49
C ASN A 448 -13.42 -7.67 13.45
N LEU A 449 -12.91 -7.79 14.69
CA LEU A 449 -13.10 -6.75 15.71
C LEU A 449 -12.53 -5.37 15.33
N ARG A 450 -11.62 -5.28 14.36
CA ARG A 450 -11.12 -4.00 13.86
C ARG A 450 -12.20 -3.25 13.09
N ASP A 451 -13.13 -3.93 12.43
CA ASP A 451 -14.24 -3.29 11.74
C ASP A 451 -15.18 -2.62 12.74
N LEU A 452 -15.57 -3.35 13.79
CA LEU A 452 -16.34 -2.78 14.90
C LEU A 452 -15.60 -1.59 15.54
N SER A 453 -14.29 -1.73 15.76
CA SER A 453 -13.43 -0.67 16.29
C SER A 453 -13.41 0.58 15.39
N LYS A 454 -13.31 0.42 14.07
CA LYS A 454 -13.35 1.51 13.07
C LYS A 454 -14.71 2.21 13.03
N CYS A 455 -15.81 1.48 13.25
CA CYS A 455 -17.15 2.07 13.33
C CYS A 455 -17.24 3.02 14.54
N ILE A 456 -16.80 2.56 15.72
CA ILE A 456 -16.77 3.38 16.93
C ILE A 456 -15.78 4.55 16.79
N GLN A 457 -14.58 4.31 16.24
CA GLN A 457 -13.60 5.36 15.93
C GLN A 457 -14.20 6.43 15.01
N GLY A 458 -15.01 6.01 14.03
CA GLY A 458 -15.80 6.88 13.17
C GLY A 458 -16.63 7.89 13.96
N ILE A 459 -17.37 7.40 14.94
CA ILE A 459 -18.26 8.19 15.80
C ILE A 459 -17.48 9.14 16.71
N LEU A 460 -16.28 8.76 17.16
CA LEU A 460 -15.41 9.62 17.99
C LEU A 460 -14.92 10.90 17.27
N GLN A 461 -15.20 11.04 15.98
CA GLN A 461 -14.85 12.24 15.21
C GLN A 461 -15.87 13.38 15.34
N CYS A 462 -17.02 13.14 15.96
CA CYS A 462 -18.06 14.15 16.07
C CYS A 462 -17.74 15.23 17.12
N ASP A 463 -18.32 16.42 16.90
CA ASP A 463 -18.18 17.54 17.83
C ASP A 463 -19.50 17.82 18.56
N SER A 464 -19.38 18.21 19.84
CA SER A 464 -20.52 18.54 20.71
C SER A 464 -21.34 19.75 20.24
N GLY A 465 -20.72 20.64 19.46
CA GLY A 465 -21.35 21.79 18.84
C GLY A 465 -22.21 21.44 17.62
N VAL A 466 -21.90 20.33 16.93
CA VAL A 466 -22.62 19.85 15.73
C VAL A 466 -23.71 18.85 16.11
N ILE A 467 -23.36 17.81 16.87
CA ILE A 467 -24.29 16.73 17.25
C ILE A 467 -24.93 17.06 18.60
N ARG A 468 -26.17 17.57 18.57
CA ARG A 468 -26.88 18.06 19.77
C ARG A 468 -28.07 17.22 20.18
N ASP A 469 -28.62 16.44 19.26
CA ASP A 469 -29.86 15.70 19.42
C ASP A 469 -29.71 14.21 19.10
N LYS A 470 -30.78 13.46 19.37
CA LYS A 470 -30.79 12.01 19.15
C LYS A 470 -30.70 11.68 17.65
N VAL A 471 -31.40 12.44 16.81
CA VAL A 471 -31.43 12.23 15.36
C VAL A 471 -30.03 12.40 14.76
N GLY A 472 -29.29 13.44 15.15
CA GLY A 472 -27.93 13.66 14.67
C GLY A 472 -26.98 12.50 14.99
N ILE A 473 -27.01 11.96 16.23
CA ILE A 473 -26.17 10.82 16.59
C ILE A 473 -26.63 9.52 15.91
N THR A 474 -27.93 9.33 15.69
CA THR A 474 -28.46 8.19 14.91
C THR A 474 -27.96 8.23 13.47
N ARG A 475 -28.07 9.39 12.79
CA ARG A 475 -27.59 9.57 11.41
C ARG A 475 -26.09 9.39 11.27
N LEU A 476 -25.32 9.88 12.24
CA LEU A 476 -23.88 9.63 12.30
C LEU A 476 -23.57 8.15 12.45
N PHE A 477 -24.26 7.43 13.34
CA PHE A 477 -24.09 5.99 13.49
C PHE A 477 -24.41 5.24 12.19
N MET A 478 -25.50 5.60 11.49
CA MET A 478 -25.85 5.01 10.20
C MET A 478 -24.77 5.26 9.15
N HIS A 479 -24.25 6.49 9.06
CA HIS A 479 -23.14 6.82 8.17
C HIS A 479 -21.91 5.94 8.45
N GLU A 480 -21.45 5.89 9.71
CA GLU A 480 -20.25 5.14 10.07
C GLU A 480 -20.43 3.62 9.87
N ALA A 481 -21.62 3.08 10.11
CA ALA A 481 -21.95 1.68 9.81
C ALA A 481 -21.87 1.39 8.31
N LEU A 482 -22.41 2.27 7.45
CA LEU A 482 -22.32 2.14 6.00
C LEU A 482 -20.85 2.17 5.53
N ARG A 483 -20.06 3.15 6.02
CA ARG A 483 -18.65 3.31 5.60
C ARG A 483 -17.77 2.11 5.94
N VAL A 484 -18.10 1.35 6.99
CA VAL A 484 -17.27 0.22 7.45
C VAL A 484 -17.74 -1.11 6.86
N PHE A 485 -19.05 -1.37 6.88
CA PHE A 485 -19.63 -2.67 6.57
C PHE A 485 -20.24 -2.75 5.17
N HIS A 486 -20.89 -1.68 4.69
CA HIS A 486 -21.60 -1.67 3.42
C HIS A 486 -20.67 -1.42 2.22
N ASP A 487 -19.74 -0.48 2.34
CA ASP A 487 -18.89 -0.02 1.22
C ASP A 487 -17.97 -1.12 0.64
N ARG A 488 -17.75 -2.22 1.38
CA ARG A 488 -16.99 -3.38 0.89
C ARG A 488 -17.81 -4.41 0.11
N LEU A 489 -19.14 -4.29 0.15
CA LEU A 489 -20.06 -5.24 -0.48
C LEU A 489 -20.09 -5.03 -1.99
N ILE A 490 -20.12 -6.13 -2.73
CA ILE A 490 -20.04 -6.15 -4.19
C ILE A 490 -21.44 -6.00 -4.81
N ASN A 491 -22.36 -6.88 -4.43
CA ASN A 491 -23.64 -7.05 -5.12
C ASN A 491 -24.76 -6.23 -4.48
N GLN A 492 -25.75 -5.82 -5.28
CA GLN A 492 -26.95 -5.13 -4.82
C GLN A 492 -27.75 -5.94 -3.78
N GLU A 493 -27.78 -7.27 -3.90
CA GLU A 493 -28.46 -8.16 -2.93
C GLU A 493 -27.83 -8.04 -1.53
N ASP A 494 -26.51 -8.18 -1.42
CA ASP A 494 -25.81 -8.05 -0.13
C ASP A 494 -25.97 -6.63 0.45
N LYS A 495 -25.94 -5.60 -0.42
CA LYS A 495 -26.14 -4.20 -0.02
C LYS A 495 -27.55 -3.96 0.50
N GLY A 496 -28.58 -4.48 -0.19
CA GLY A 496 -29.97 -4.42 0.24
C GLY A 496 -30.18 -5.10 1.58
N PHE A 497 -29.63 -6.30 1.75
CA PHE A 497 -29.64 -7.04 3.01
C PHE A 497 -29.04 -6.22 4.17
N PHE A 498 -27.90 -5.56 3.94
CA PHE A 498 -27.30 -4.69 4.95
C PHE A 498 -28.19 -3.48 5.28
N ASN A 499 -28.78 -2.84 4.28
CA ASN A 499 -29.64 -1.68 4.50
C ASN A 499 -30.90 -2.03 5.30
N GLU A 500 -31.51 -3.19 5.04
CA GLU A 500 -32.62 -3.72 5.83
C GLU A 500 -32.21 -3.96 7.29
N MET A 501 -31.06 -4.62 7.50
CA MET A 501 -30.52 -4.84 8.84
C MET A 501 -30.21 -3.52 9.56
N LEU A 502 -29.65 -2.51 8.87
CA LEU A 502 -29.35 -1.22 9.47
C LEU A 502 -30.63 -0.52 9.96
N VAL A 503 -31.68 -0.51 9.15
CA VAL A 503 -32.99 0.05 9.49
C VAL A 503 -33.64 -0.71 10.65
N GLU A 504 -33.54 -2.04 10.67
CA GLU A 504 -34.00 -2.87 11.79
C GLU A 504 -33.32 -2.45 13.10
N MET A 505 -31.99 -2.26 13.08
CA MET A 505 -31.22 -1.89 14.26
C MET A 505 -31.53 -0.46 14.74
N THR A 506 -31.72 0.50 13.83
CA THR A 506 -32.13 1.87 14.22
C THR A 506 -33.54 1.88 14.83
N SER A 507 -34.46 1.11 14.27
CA SER A 507 -35.81 0.96 14.83
C SER A 507 -35.78 0.31 16.22
N LYS A 508 -35.04 -0.80 16.37
CA LYS A 508 -34.93 -1.57 17.61
C LYS A 508 -34.27 -0.79 18.76
N TYR A 509 -33.13 -0.14 18.51
CA TYR A 509 -32.32 0.48 19.56
C TYR A 509 -32.55 1.98 19.73
N PHE A 510 -32.80 2.70 18.62
CA PHE A 510 -33.00 4.15 18.66
C PHE A 510 -34.49 4.53 18.62
N GLY A 511 -35.39 3.61 18.25
CA GLY A 511 -36.82 3.92 18.11
C GLY A 511 -37.11 4.89 16.97
N GLU A 512 -36.20 4.99 15.99
CA GLU A 512 -36.34 5.81 14.80
C GLU A 512 -36.62 4.92 13.59
N THR A 513 -37.74 5.17 12.91
CA THR A 513 -38.13 4.45 11.70
C THR A 513 -37.65 5.22 10.49
N THR A 514 -36.77 4.62 9.69
CA THR A 514 -36.31 5.15 8.41
C THR A 514 -36.66 4.16 7.32
N GLU A 515 -37.09 4.64 6.15
CA GLU A 515 -37.36 3.76 5.00
C GLU A 515 -36.05 3.33 4.33
N VAL A 516 -35.94 2.05 3.96
CA VAL A 516 -34.74 1.50 3.29
C VAL A 516 -34.41 2.27 2.01
N GLU A 517 -35.43 2.67 1.23
CA GLU A 517 -35.25 3.46 0.01
C GLU A 517 -34.57 4.81 0.24
N THR A 518 -34.72 5.39 1.43
CA THR A 518 -34.10 6.68 1.78
C THR A 518 -32.58 6.56 1.80
N LEU A 519 -32.05 5.41 2.22
CA LEU A 519 -30.59 5.16 2.23
C LEU A 519 -30.00 5.06 0.83
N THR A 520 -30.77 4.56 -0.14
CA THR A 520 -30.34 4.40 -1.53
C THR A 520 -30.48 5.71 -2.32
N LYS A 521 -31.57 6.45 -2.11
CA LYS A 521 -31.85 7.70 -2.87
C LYS A 521 -31.16 8.93 -2.28
N HIS A 522 -30.96 8.96 -0.96
CA HIS A 522 -30.38 10.08 -0.23
C HIS A 522 -29.23 9.61 0.64
N PRO A 523 -28.01 9.50 0.09
CA PRO A 523 -26.88 8.95 0.81
C PRO A 523 -26.54 9.86 1.99
N ILE A 524 -26.37 9.25 3.16
CA ILE A 524 -25.93 9.97 4.34
C ILE A 524 -24.40 10.15 4.23
N LEU A 525 -23.96 11.37 4.00
CA LEU A 525 -22.55 11.73 3.83
C LEU A 525 -22.13 12.72 4.91
N PHE A 526 -21.04 12.40 5.60
CA PHE A 526 -20.37 13.29 6.54
C PHE A 526 -18.98 13.66 6.02
N GLY A 527 -18.54 14.87 6.34
CA GLY A 527 -17.21 15.38 6.01
C GLY A 527 -16.89 16.63 6.84
N ASP A 528 -15.63 17.06 6.78
CA ASP A 528 -15.14 18.22 7.54
C ASP A 528 -14.66 19.38 6.65
N PHE A 529 -14.79 19.21 5.33
CA PHE A 529 -14.32 20.15 4.32
C PHE A 529 -15.44 21.03 3.76
N SER A 530 -16.61 21.09 4.40
CA SER A 530 -17.72 22.00 4.02
C SER A 530 -17.30 23.47 3.93
N ARG A 531 -16.26 23.86 4.69
CA ARG A 531 -15.76 25.23 4.79
C ARG A 531 -14.31 25.30 4.27
N PRO A 532 -14.10 25.80 3.05
CA PRO A 532 -12.76 25.97 2.48
C PRO A 532 -11.87 26.89 3.30
N GLY A 533 -10.56 26.65 3.27
CA GLY A 533 -9.54 27.53 3.84
C GLY A 533 -9.34 27.46 5.37
N LEU A 534 -10.13 26.66 6.09
CA LEU A 534 -9.91 26.44 7.53
C LEU A 534 -8.78 25.43 7.78
N PRO A 535 -7.92 25.67 8.79
CA PRO A 535 -6.93 24.68 9.21
C PRO A 535 -7.64 23.44 9.78
N ARG A 536 -7.05 22.26 9.58
CA ARG A 536 -7.64 20.97 9.97
C ARG A 536 -8.08 20.89 11.43
N SER A 537 -7.37 21.55 12.35
CA SER A 537 -7.72 21.60 13.77
C SER A 537 -9.06 22.27 14.08
N GLU A 538 -9.55 23.11 13.16
CA GLU A 538 -10.81 23.86 13.30
C GLU A 538 -11.93 23.30 12.41
N ARG A 539 -11.63 22.29 11.58
CA ARG A 539 -12.61 21.64 10.71
C ARG A 539 -13.55 20.77 11.54
N LEU A 540 -14.85 21.00 11.36
CA LEU A 540 -15.91 20.30 12.08
C LEU A 540 -16.47 19.18 11.21
N TYR A 541 -16.56 17.97 11.75
CA TYR A 541 -17.15 16.83 11.06
C TYR A 541 -18.68 16.92 11.12
N GLU A 542 -19.31 17.20 9.98
CA GLU A 542 -20.74 17.49 9.85
C GLU A 542 -21.37 16.78 8.64
N GLU A 543 -22.70 16.73 8.63
CA GLU A 543 -23.46 16.10 7.56
C GLU A 543 -23.64 17.05 6.36
N PHE A 544 -23.41 16.56 5.15
CA PHE A 544 -23.73 17.28 3.92
C PHE A 544 -25.24 17.20 3.62
N THR A 545 -25.98 18.27 3.90
CA THR A 545 -27.44 18.30 3.73
C THR A 545 -27.91 18.51 2.28
N SER A 546 -27.04 19.01 1.38
CA SER A 546 -27.38 19.32 -0.01
C SER A 546 -26.29 18.82 -0.95
N LEU A 547 -26.67 17.93 -1.87
CA LEU A 547 -25.77 17.36 -2.87
C LEU A 547 -25.30 18.40 -3.88
N ASP A 548 -26.16 19.34 -4.29
CA ASP A 548 -25.78 20.39 -5.24
C ASP A 548 -24.67 21.29 -4.66
N ARG A 549 -24.76 21.64 -3.38
CA ARG A 549 -23.72 22.40 -2.69
C ARG A 549 -22.42 21.61 -2.58
N LEU A 550 -22.51 20.31 -2.30
CA LEU A 550 -21.34 19.43 -2.27
C LEU A 550 -20.69 19.34 -3.67
N GLN A 551 -21.48 19.25 -4.73
CA GLN A 551 -20.98 19.21 -6.10
C GLN A 551 -20.23 20.49 -6.47
N SER A 552 -20.79 21.68 -6.17
CA SER A 552 -20.10 22.96 -6.39
C SER A 552 -18.82 23.06 -5.58
N LEU A 553 -18.86 22.68 -4.29
CA LEU A 553 -17.70 22.70 -3.40
C LEU A 553 -16.56 21.79 -3.91
N LEU A 554 -16.89 20.58 -4.38
CA LEU A 554 -15.91 19.68 -4.97
C LEU A 554 -15.36 20.21 -6.30
N GLY A 555 -16.16 20.95 -7.07
CA GLY A 555 -15.73 21.71 -8.24
C GLY A 555 -14.68 22.75 -7.88
N ASP A 556 -14.93 23.57 -6.86
CA ASP A 556 -13.98 24.59 -6.39
C ASP A 556 -12.64 23.95 -5.97
N TYR A 557 -12.68 22.84 -5.22
CA TYR A 557 -11.47 22.09 -4.84
C TYR A 557 -10.73 21.47 -6.03
N LEU A 558 -11.44 21.10 -7.09
CA LEU A 558 -10.83 20.58 -8.31
C LEU A 558 -10.12 21.68 -9.10
N ASP A 559 -10.72 22.85 -9.17
CA ASP A 559 -10.12 24.02 -9.81
C ASP A 559 -8.86 24.46 -9.06
N ASP A 560 -8.92 24.53 -7.73
CA ASP A 560 -7.75 24.79 -6.87
C ASP A 560 -6.64 23.76 -7.10
N TYR A 561 -6.98 22.46 -7.16
CA TYR A 561 -6.02 21.41 -7.46
C TYR A 561 -5.34 21.61 -8.82
N ASN A 562 -6.13 21.95 -9.85
CA ASN A 562 -5.65 22.16 -11.21
C ASN A 562 -4.81 23.45 -11.36
N MET A 563 -5.02 24.45 -10.49
CA MET A 563 -4.16 25.64 -10.46
C MET A 563 -2.78 25.36 -9.85
N VAL A 564 -2.70 24.47 -8.86
CA VAL A 564 -1.44 24.15 -8.16
C VAL A 564 -0.62 23.10 -8.93
N MET A 565 -1.28 22.13 -9.57
CA MET A 565 -0.62 20.99 -10.19
C MET A 565 -0.34 21.23 -11.68
N SER A 566 0.82 20.76 -12.15
CA SER A 566 1.20 20.91 -13.57
C SER A 566 0.37 20.04 -14.53
N LYS A 567 -0.28 18.98 -14.01
CA LYS A 567 -1.08 18.05 -14.79
C LYS A 567 -2.54 18.19 -14.40
N GLU A 568 -3.31 18.79 -15.31
CA GLU A 568 -4.74 18.99 -15.17
C GLU A 568 -5.48 17.65 -15.10
N VAL A 569 -6.40 17.54 -14.14
CA VAL A 569 -7.28 16.41 -13.95
C VAL A 569 -8.71 16.88 -14.18
N LYS A 570 -9.38 16.29 -15.19
CA LYS A 570 -10.78 16.56 -15.50
C LYS A 570 -11.65 15.49 -14.83
N LEU A 571 -12.42 15.89 -13.82
CA LEU A 571 -13.35 15.02 -13.11
C LEU A 571 -14.77 15.55 -13.28
N VAL A 572 -15.69 14.62 -13.54
CA VAL A 572 -17.13 14.89 -13.56
C VAL A 572 -17.72 14.33 -12.27
N PHE A 573 -18.38 15.18 -11.50
CA PHE A 573 -18.97 14.81 -10.21
C PHE A 573 -20.43 14.36 -10.38
N PHE A 574 -20.62 13.06 -10.60
CA PHE A 574 -21.91 12.39 -10.42
C PHE A 574 -22.01 11.80 -9.00
N MET A 575 -23.19 11.32 -8.60
CA MET A 575 -23.49 10.85 -7.24
C MET A 575 -22.43 9.90 -6.68
N ASP A 576 -22.14 8.79 -7.35
CA ASP A 576 -21.13 7.82 -6.90
C ASP A 576 -19.73 8.43 -6.79
N ALA A 577 -19.34 9.33 -7.70
CA ALA A 577 -18.04 10.01 -7.64
C ALA A 577 -17.94 10.90 -6.40
N MET A 578 -19.00 11.63 -6.05
CA MET A 578 -19.05 12.44 -4.84
C MET A 578 -18.99 11.55 -3.58
N GLU A 579 -19.73 10.44 -3.57
CA GLU A 579 -19.67 9.47 -2.47
C GLU A 579 -18.26 8.91 -2.28
N HIS A 580 -17.61 8.44 -3.35
CA HIS A 580 -16.26 7.90 -3.29
C HIS A 580 -15.23 8.93 -2.83
N VAL A 581 -15.31 10.19 -3.27
CA VAL A 581 -14.41 11.26 -2.77
C VAL A 581 -14.63 11.49 -1.27
N CYS A 582 -15.88 11.58 -0.81
CA CYS A 582 -16.21 11.74 0.61
C CYS A 582 -15.70 10.55 1.43
N ARG A 583 -15.88 9.32 0.93
CA ARG A 583 -15.38 8.08 1.57
C ARG A 583 -13.87 8.12 1.71
N ILE A 584 -13.13 8.41 0.64
CA ILE A 584 -11.66 8.45 0.66
C ILE A 584 -11.18 9.57 1.59
N ALA A 585 -11.78 10.77 1.52
CA ALA A 585 -11.44 11.88 2.40
C ALA A 585 -11.67 11.51 3.88
N ARG A 586 -12.80 10.87 4.20
CA ARG A 586 -13.08 10.35 5.55
C ARG A 586 -12.08 9.27 5.98
N MET A 587 -11.68 8.36 5.08
CA MET A 587 -10.73 7.29 5.39
C MET A 587 -9.34 7.83 5.75
N ILE A 588 -8.80 8.76 4.96
CA ILE A 588 -7.46 9.33 5.21
C ILE A 588 -7.47 10.39 6.33
N ARG A 589 -8.64 10.94 6.67
CA ARG A 589 -8.78 11.82 7.84
C ARG A 589 -8.54 11.08 9.16
N GLN A 590 -8.94 9.81 9.24
CA GLN A 590 -8.77 9.02 10.45
C GLN A 590 -7.31 8.71 10.73
N ASP A 591 -6.91 8.76 12.00
CA ASP A 591 -5.59 8.29 12.42
C ASP A 591 -5.39 6.84 11.99
N ARG A 592 -4.21 6.53 11.41
CA ARG A 592 -3.88 5.21 10.86
C ARG A 592 -4.91 4.71 9.82
N GLY A 593 -5.62 5.64 9.17
CA GLY A 593 -6.62 5.37 8.15
C GLY A 593 -5.98 5.00 6.82
N ASN A 594 -6.10 3.73 6.43
CA ASN A 594 -5.61 3.20 5.15
C ASN A 594 -6.80 2.72 4.29
N ALA A 595 -6.69 2.84 2.98
CA ALA A 595 -7.77 2.50 2.06
C ALA A 595 -7.36 1.42 1.04
N LEU A 596 -8.27 0.49 0.76
CA LEU A 596 -8.16 -0.47 -0.34
C LEU A 596 -9.32 -0.23 -1.30
N LEU A 597 -9.03 0.46 -2.39
CA LEU A 597 -9.99 0.81 -3.43
C LEU A 597 -10.00 -0.29 -4.49
N VAL A 598 -11.12 -0.99 -4.60
CA VAL A 598 -11.25 -2.14 -5.52
C VAL A 598 -12.26 -1.82 -6.60
N GLY A 599 -11.85 -1.96 -7.86
CA GLY A 599 -12.77 -1.84 -8.99
C GLY A 599 -12.04 -1.92 -10.33
N VAL A 600 -12.79 -2.02 -11.42
CA VAL A 600 -12.22 -2.14 -12.78
C VAL A 600 -11.40 -0.90 -13.17
N GLY A 601 -10.51 -1.04 -14.16
CA GLY A 601 -9.73 0.09 -14.68
C GLY A 601 -10.63 1.24 -15.14
N GLY A 602 -10.22 2.48 -14.92
CA GLY A 602 -10.98 3.65 -15.39
C GLY A 602 -12.06 4.19 -14.46
N THR A 603 -12.42 3.51 -13.37
CA THR A 603 -13.48 3.97 -12.44
C THR A 603 -13.13 5.21 -11.60
N GLY A 604 -11.99 5.86 -11.85
CA GLY A 604 -11.60 7.10 -11.17
C GLY A 604 -10.79 6.94 -9.88
N LYS A 605 -10.54 5.72 -9.37
CA LYS A 605 -9.82 5.45 -8.10
C LYS A 605 -8.61 6.36 -7.83
N GLN A 606 -7.69 6.45 -8.80
CA GLN A 606 -6.49 7.28 -8.67
C GLN A 606 -6.80 8.78 -8.62
N SER A 607 -7.65 9.26 -9.53
CA SER A 607 -7.98 10.68 -9.65
C SER A 607 -8.77 11.18 -8.44
N LEU A 608 -9.74 10.40 -7.95
CA LEU A 608 -10.49 10.72 -6.73
C LEU A 608 -9.59 10.69 -5.49
N THR A 609 -8.60 9.80 -5.43
CA THR A 609 -7.63 9.78 -4.32
C THR A 609 -6.75 11.04 -4.31
N ARG A 610 -6.28 11.50 -5.49
CA ARG A 610 -5.49 12.75 -5.58
C ARG A 610 -6.29 13.95 -5.11
N LEU A 611 -7.56 14.04 -5.53
CA LEU A 611 -8.46 15.10 -5.08
C LEU A 611 -8.73 15.01 -3.57
N ALA A 612 -9.05 13.83 -3.05
CA ALA A 612 -9.30 13.64 -1.62
C ALA A 612 -8.06 13.98 -0.76
N ALA A 613 -6.86 13.65 -1.23
CA ALA A 613 -5.61 14.07 -0.60
C ALA A 613 -5.46 15.59 -0.61
N HIS A 614 -5.78 16.26 -1.72
CA HIS A 614 -5.74 17.72 -1.82
C HIS A 614 -6.74 18.41 -0.89
N ILE A 615 -7.98 17.91 -0.80
CA ILE A 615 -9.01 18.41 0.13
C ILE A 615 -8.51 18.40 1.59
N ASN A 616 -7.73 17.37 1.95
CA ASN A 616 -7.16 17.23 3.29
C ASN A 616 -5.82 17.96 3.49
N ASP A 617 -5.31 18.67 2.47
CA ASP A 617 -3.98 19.28 2.45
C ASP A 617 -2.83 18.27 2.63
N TYR A 618 -3.04 17.04 2.16
CA TYR A 618 -2.06 15.96 2.27
C TYR A 618 -1.20 15.88 1.02
N ARG A 619 0.08 15.57 1.22
CA ARG A 619 0.98 15.30 0.10
C ARG A 619 0.63 13.94 -0.53
N CYS A 620 0.22 13.92 -1.78
CA CYS A 620 0.01 12.67 -2.52
C CYS A 620 1.30 12.26 -3.24
N PHE A 621 1.82 11.08 -2.94
CA PHE A 621 2.99 10.48 -3.58
C PHE A 621 2.60 9.21 -4.32
N GLN A 622 3.08 9.09 -5.55
CA GLN A 622 2.89 7.92 -6.40
C GLN A 622 4.23 7.57 -7.08
N ILE A 623 4.57 6.29 -7.11
CA ILE A 623 5.82 5.81 -7.73
C ILE A 623 5.77 5.98 -9.25
N GLU A 624 6.89 6.43 -9.83
CA GLU A 624 7.09 6.47 -11.28
C GLU A 624 8.02 5.31 -11.69
N LEU A 625 7.49 4.33 -12.43
CA LEU A 625 8.28 3.20 -12.88
C LEU A 625 9.27 3.62 -13.98
N SER A 626 10.56 3.56 -13.68
CA SER A 626 11.64 3.69 -14.66
C SER A 626 12.09 2.32 -15.19
N ARG A 627 12.80 2.30 -16.34
CA ARG A 627 13.49 1.07 -16.78
C ARG A 627 14.53 0.68 -15.73
N GLY A 628 14.42 -0.53 -15.19
CA GLY A 628 15.30 -1.02 -14.12
C GLY A 628 14.84 -0.69 -12.70
N TYR A 629 13.58 -0.27 -12.51
CA TYR A 629 13.00 -0.12 -11.16
C TYR A 629 12.99 -1.48 -10.44
N ASP A 630 13.78 -1.58 -9.38
CA ASP A 630 14.01 -2.80 -8.62
C ASP A 630 13.64 -2.64 -7.13
N TYR A 631 14.01 -3.61 -6.30
CA TYR A 631 13.74 -3.59 -4.87
C TYR A 631 14.46 -2.46 -4.12
N ALA A 632 15.68 -2.12 -4.53
CA ALA A 632 16.44 -1.02 -3.92
C ALA A 632 15.81 0.34 -4.24
N ALA A 633 15.40 0.57 -5.49
CA ALA A 633 14.69 1.79 -5.88
C ALA A 633 13.38 1.99 -5.09
N PHE A 634 12.64 0.91 -4.86
CA PHE A 634 11.44 0.94 -4.02
C PHE A 634 11.73 1.31 -2.57
N HIS A 635 12.81 0.76 -1.98
CA HIS A 635 13.24 1.13 -0.63
C HIS A 635 13.64 2.60 -0.52
N GLU A 636 14.29 3.16 -1.53
CA GLU A 636 14.59 4.60 -1.57
C GLU A 636 13.34 5.48 -1.56
N ASP A 637 12.29 5.07 -2.26
CA ASP A 637 11.00 5.78 -2.23
C ASP A 637 10.28 5.63 -0.90
N LEU A 638 10.33 4.44 -0.28
CA LEU A 638 9.80 4.24 1.08
C LEU A 638 10.54 5.09 2.12
N LYS A 639 11.88 5.17 2.05
CA LYS A 639 12.67 6.04 2.93
C LYS A 639 12.20 7.49 2.86
N LYS A 640 11.99 8.03 1.66
CA LYS A 640 11.45 9.40 1.48
C LYS A 640 10.11 9.59 2.18
N LEU A 641 9.20 8.63 2.06
CA LEU A 641 7.90 8.66 2.74
C LEU A 641 8.05 8.68 4.27
N TYR A 642 8.96 7.89 4.82
CA TYR A 642 9.25 7.88 6.26
C TYR A 642 9.83 9.21 6.75
N PHE A 643 10.73 9.84 5.98
CA PHE A 643 11.25 11.16 6.34
C PHE A 643 10.14 12.23 6.32
N TRP A 644 9.29 12.25 5.29
CA TRP A 644 8.18 13.22 5.22
C TRP A 644 7.13 13.01 6.32
N ALA A 645 6.72 11.77 6.56
CA ALA A 645 5.68 11.46 7.54
C ALA A 645 6.18 11.50 8.99
N GLY A 646 7.42 11.06 9.23
CA GLY A 646 8.02 10.93 10.57
C GLY A 646 8.77 12.17 11.03
N VAL A 647 9.78 12.58 10.26
CA VAL A 647 10.68 13.69 10.63
C VAL A 647 10.01 15.04 10.38
N ASP A 648 9.52 15.28 9.17
CA ASP A 648 8.86 16.55 8.81
C ASP A 648 7.44 16.67 9.39
N ASN A 649 6.89 15.56 9.90
CA ASN A 649 5.53 15.46 10.43
C ASN A 649 4.44 15.97 9.47
N LYS A 650 4.59 15.66 8.18
CA LYS A 650 3.65 16.06 7.13
C LYS A 650 2.74 14.88 6.76
N PRO A 651 1.41 15.02 6.90
CA PRO A 651 0.46 14.03 6.42
C PRO A 651 0.68 13.73 4.92
N THR A 652 0.86 12.45 4.61
CA THR A 652 1.27 11.99 3.29
C THR A 652 0.41 10.79 2.88
N VAL A 653 -0.14 10.83 1.68
CA VAL A 653 -0.84 9.71 1.04
C VAL A 653 0.12 9.00 0.10
N PHE A 654 0.32 7.71 0.31
CA PHE A 654 1.01 6.84 -0.64
C PHE A 654 -0.02 6.14 -1.53
N LEU A 655 -0.15 6.61 -2.77
CA LEU A 655 -1.03 6.04 -3.80
C LEU A 655 -0.27 4.94 -4.55
N PHE A 656 -0.67 3.69 -4.35
CA PHE A 656 -0.02 2.53 -4.94
C PHE A 656 -1.02 1.67 -5.73
N THR A 657 -0.66 1.31 -6.95
CA THR A 657 -1.57 0.73 -7.95
C THR A 657 -1.09 -0.65 -8.40
N ASP A 658 -2.01 -1.48 -8.86
CA ASP A 658 -1.71 -2.84 -9.33
C ASP A 658 -0.60 -2.91 -10.38
N ASN A 659 -0.57 -1.97 -11.32
CA ASN A 659 0.45 -1.88 -12.37
C ASN A 659 1.86 -1.54 -11.84
N GLN A 660 1.97 -1.01 -10.62
CA GLN A 660 3.26 -0.70 -9.98
C GLN A 660 3.86 -1.88 -9.21
N ILE A 661 3.14 -2.99 -9.10
CA ILE A 661 3.61 -4.20 -8.44
C ILE A 661 4.43 -5.02 -9.45
N VAL A 662 5.73 -4.70 -9.54
CA VAL A 662 6.68 -5.42 -10.41
C VAL A 662 7.06 -6.78 -9.80
N ILE A 663 7.26 -6.80 -8.49
CA ILE A 663 7.59 -8.00 -7.70
C ILE A 663 6.69 -8.06 -6.45
N GLU A 664 6.34 -9.26 -6.00
CA GLU A 664 5.38 -9.46 -4.90
C GLU A 664 5.95 -9.06 -3.54
N GLU A 665 7.28 -8.97 -3.41
CA GLU A 665 8.01 -8.49 -2.25
C GLU A 665 7.66 -7.04 -1.88
N PHE A 666 7.20 -6.21 -2.84
CA PHE A 666 6.70 -4.87 -2.53
C PHE A 666 5.49 -4.90 -1.59
N LEU A 667 4.61 -5.89 -1.77
CA LEU A 667 3.44 -6.06 -0.90
C LEU A 667 3.82 -6.61 0.47
N GLU A 668 4.96 -7.28 0.62
CA GLU A 668 5.48 -7.68 1.94
C GLU A 668 5.85 -6.45 2.76
N ASP A 669 6.56 -5.49 2.16
CA ASP A 669 6.93 -4.25 2.84
C ASP A 669 5.69 -3.42 3.19
N ILE A 670 4.73 -3.29 2.28
CA ILE A 670 3.44 -2.63 2.55
C ILE A 670 2.69 -3.33 3.68
N ASN A 671 2.68 -4.67 3.71
CA ASN A 671 2.07 -5.45 4.79
C ASN A 671 2.74 -5.18 6.14
N ASN A 672 4.06 -4.99 6.15
CA ASN A 672 4.80 -4.61 7.36
C ASN A 672 4.46 -3.18 7.80
N ILE A 673 4.35 -2.22 6.86
CA ILE A 673 3.92 -0.84 7.17
C ILE A 673 2.50 -0.84 7.76
N LEU A 674 1.57 -1.60 7.19
CA LEU A 674 0.18 -1.68 7.68
C LEU A 674 0.06 -2.33 9.08
N ASN A 675 0.96 -3.26 9.43
CA ASN A 675 0.92 -3.98 10.71
C ASN A 675 1.75 -3.31 11.81
N SER A 676 3.07 -3.20 11.61
CA SER A 676 4.02 -2.63 12.58
C SER A 676 4.32 -1.16 12.32
N GLY A 677 4.22 -0.70 11.07
CA GLY A 677 4.73 0.62 10.67
C GLY A 677 6.25 0.63 10.43
N GLU A 678 6.91 -0.52 10.52
CA GLU A 678 8.36 -0.67 10.33
C GLU A 678 8.62 -1.70 9.23
N VAL A 679 9.49 -1.36 8.29
CA VAL A 679 10.04 -2.29 7.29
C VAL A 679 11.44 -2.73 7.76
N PRO A 680 11.68 -4.04 7.95
CA PRO A 680 12.97 -4.55 8.40
C PRO A 680 14.12 -4.17 7.47
N ASN A 681 15.25 -3.74 8.04
CA ASN A 681 16.46 -3.33 7.32
C ASN A 681 16.21 -2.28 6.22
N LEU A 682 15.19 -1.43 6.37
CA LEU A 682 14.93 -0.33 5.44
C LEU A 682 16.02 0.74 5.51
N PHE A 683 16.53 1.06 6.70
CA PHE A 683 17.52 2.11 6.92
C PHE A 683 18.90 1.53 7.19
N GLU A 684 19.89 2.03 6.45
CA GLU A 684 21.29 1.80 6.75
C GLU A 684 21.72 2.56 8.02
N SER A 685 22.87 2.20 8.59
CA SER A 685 23.31 2.75 9.89
C SER A 685 23.42 4.29 9.95
N ASP A 686 23.80 4.92 8.84
CA ASP A 686 23.92 6.37 8.69
C ASP A 686 22.55 7.04 8.49
N GLU A 687 21.65 6.42 7.74
CA GLU A 687 20.28 6.90 7.52
C GLU A 687 19.42 6.77 8.79
N TYR A 688 19.60 5.68 9.53
CA TYR A 688 18.99 5.48 10.84
C TYR A 688 19.40 6.60 11.79
N GLU A 689 20.69 6.96 11.84
CA GLU A 689 21.16 8.07 12.65
C GLU A 689 20.54 9.41 12.22
N ARG A 690 20.40 9.65 10.90
CA ARG A 690 19.71 10.85 10.39
C ARG A 690 18.27 10.93 10.84
N LEU A 691 17.54 9.81 10.82
CA LEU A 691 16.14 9.74 11.26
C LEU A 691 16.03 10.04 12.77
N ILE A 692 16.91 9.46 13.60
CA ILE A 692 16.96 9.73 15.04
C ILE A 692 17.27 11.21 15.31
N ILE A 693 18.28 11.77 14.64
CA ILE A 693 18.66 13.19 14.82
C ILE A 693 17.50 14.10 14.42
N GLY A 694 16.82 13.81 13.30
CA GLY A 694 15.68 14.58 12.83
C GLY A 694 14.48 14.56 13.79
N CYS A 695 14.20 13.42 14.41
CA CYS A 695 13.07 13.28 15.33
C CYS A 695 13.37 13.70 16.79
N ARG A 696 14.65 13.86 17.14
CA ARG A 696 15.08 14.19 18.52
C ARG A 696 14.40 15.44 19.11
N PRO A 697 14.25 16.57 18.40
CA PRO A 697 13.59 17.75 18.96
C PRO A 697 12.13 17.49 19.34
N ALA A 698 11.36 16.86 18.45
CA ALA A 698 9.96 16.56 18.70
C ALA A 698 9.77 15.46 19.77
N ALA A 699 10.69 14.49 19.85
CA ALA A 699 10.68 13.47 20.89
C ALA A 699 10.93 14.09 22.28
N LYS A 700 11.84 15.08 22.36
CA LYS A 700 12.09 15.84 23.58
C LYS A 700 10.84 16.60 24.04
N ASP A 701 10.14 17.25 23.12
CA ASP A 701 8.90 17.98 23.42
C ASP A 701 7.79 17.03 23.89
N ALA A 702 7.79 15.78 23.41
CA ALA A 702 6.92 14.70 23.88
C ALA A 702 7.36 14.05 25.20
N GLY A 703 8.44 14.53 25.84
CA GLY A 703 8.94 14.03 27.13
C GLY A 703 9.82 12.78 27.05
N ILE A 704 10.30 12.40 25.86
CA ILE A 704 11.16 11.22 25.67
C ILE A 704 12.62 11.59 25.96
N PRO A 705 13.36 10.82 26.79
CA PRO A 705 14.76 11.10 27.09
C PRO A 705 15.65 11.09 25.84
N GLU A 706 16.43 12.15 25.63
CA GLU A 706 17.28 12.34 24.44
C GLU A 706 18.32 11.22 24.23
N GLY A 707 18.75 10.57 25.31
CA GLY A 707 19.72 9.47 25.26
C GLY A 707 19.12 8.12 24.86
N ASN A 708 17.79 7.98 24.86
CA ASN A 708 17.13 6.71 24.56
C ASN A 708 16.77 6.62 23.07
N ARG A 709 17.74 6.14 22.27
CA ARG A 709 17.62 6.02 20.82
C ARG A 709 16.42 5.18 20.38
N ASP A 710 16.17 4.06 21.06
CA ASP A 710 15.06 3.14 20.73
C ASP A 710 13.71 3.83 20.94
N ALA A 711 13.55 4.57 22.04
CA ALA A 711 12.32 5.32 22.29
C ALA A 711 12.08 6.45 21.27
N ILE A 712 13.14 7.11 20.79
CA ILE A 712 13.04 8.12 19.72
C ILE A 712 12.64 7.45 18.40
N TYR A 713 13.16 6.26 18.11
CA TYR A 713 12.79 5.50 16.92
C TYR A 713 11.31 5.10 16.97
N ASP A 714 10.85 4.51 18.08
CA ASP A 714 9.46 4.11 18.27
C ASP A 714 8.51 5.31 18.15
N PHE A 715 8.91 6.48 18.68
CA PHE A 715 8.19 7.73 18.48
C PHE A 715 8.09 8.13 17.01
N CYS A 716 9.20 8.03 16.26
CA CYS A 716 9.19 8.29 14.82
C CYS A 716 8.26 7.34 14.08
N ILE A 717 8.31 6.04 14.37
CA ILE A 717 7.43 5.04 13.75
C ILE A 717 5.96 5.33 14.06
N ASN A 718 5.62 5.71 15.30
CA ASN A 718 4.27 6.11 15.64
C ASN A 718 3.79 7.35 14.87
N ARG A 719 4.67 8.35 14.67
CA ARG A 719 4.35 9.50 13.79
C ARG A 719 4.14 9.08 12.35
N VAL A 720 5.00 8.21 11.81
CA VAL A 720 4.85 7.66 10.46
C VAL A 720 3.51 6.96 10.33
N ARG A 721 3.12 6.10 11.26
CA ARG A 721 1.82 5.39 11.20
C ARG A 721 0.62 6.32 11.24
N ASN A 722 0.71 7.43 11.96
CA ASN A 722 -0.39 8.37 12.09
C ASN A 722 -0.50 9.29 10.86
N ASN A 723 0.62 9.62 10.21
CA ASN A 723 0.67 10.57 9.09
C ASN A 723 0.76 9.92 7.70
N LEU A 724 1.23 8.67 7.59
CA LEU A 724 1.37 7.95 6.34
C LEU A 724 0.12 7.11 6.08
N HIS A 725 -0.68 7.55 5.11
CA HIS A 725 -1.91 6.88 4.69
C HIS A 725 -1.65 6.11 3.40
N ILE A 726 -1.79 4.79 3.44
CA ILE A 726 -1.62 3.93 2.26
C ILE A 726 -2.97 3.78 1.57
N VAL A 727 -3.02 4.13 0.28
CA VAL A 727 -4.18 3.94 -0.58
C VAL A 727 -3.82 2.99 -1.71
N LEU A 728 -4.39 1.79 -1.65
CA LEU A 728 -4.15 0.72 -2.60
C LEU A 728 -5.26 0.67 -3.63
N CYS A 729 -4.92 0.85 -4.91
CA CYS A 729 -5.85 0.69 -6.03
C CYS A 729 -5.64 -0.68 -6.68
N MET A 730 -6.61 -1.59 -6.54
CA MET A 730 -6.53 -2.93 -7.14
C MET A 730 -7.72 -3.22 -8.06
N SER A 731 -7.47 -3.97 -9.13
CA SER A 731 -8.51 -4.54 -9.96
C SER A 731 -9.01 -5.87 -9.38
N PRO A 732 -10.33 -6.11 -9.26
CA PRO A 732 -10.89 -7.40 -8.88
C PRO A 732 -10.81 -8.44 -10.01
N VAL A 733 -10.42 -8.02 -11.22
CA VAL A 733 -10.34 -8.88 -12.40
C VAL A 733 -9.19 -9.87 -12.28
N GLY A 734 -9.46 -11.14 -12.53
CA GLY A 734 -8.48 -12.23 -12.47
C GLY A 734 -8.31 -12.81 -11.06
N SER A 735 -7.29 -13.68 -10.89
CA SER A 735 -7.05 -14.37 -9.61
C SER A 735 -6.10 -13.61 -8.67
N ASN A 736 -5.35 -12.63 -9.18
CA ASN A 736 -4.27 -11.95 -8.44
C ASN A 736 -4.77 -11.24 -7.18
N PHE A 737 -5.90 -10.52 -7.27
CA PHE A 737 -6.49 -9.85 -6.11
C PHE A 737 -6.79 -10.82 -4.97
N ARG A 738 -7.44 -11.95 -5.29
CA ARG A 738 -7.77 -13.01 -4.32
C ARG A 738 -6.51 -13.64 -3.72
N VAL A 739 -5.50 -13.91 -4.53
CA VAL A 739 -4.23 -14.49 -4.08
C VAL A 739 -3.52 -13.53 -3.13
N ARG A 740 -3.44 -12.24 -3.47
CA ARG A 740 -2.82 -11.20 -2.65
C ARG A 740 -3.55 -11.00 -1.32
N CYS A 741 -4.89 -10.99 -1.31
CA CYS A 741 -5.66 -10.90 -0.06
C CYS A 741 -5.38 -12.07 0.90
N ARG A 742 -5.09 -13.27 0.37
CA ARG A 742 -4.73 -14.45 1.17
C ARG A 742 -3.27 -14.42 1.65
N MET A 743 -2.35 -13.97 0.82
CA MET A 743 -0.93 -13.89 1.16
C MET A 743 -0.62 -12.73 2.13
N PHE A 744 -1.37 -11.63 2.01
CA PHE A 744 -1.18 -10.41 2.77
C PHE A 744 -2.50 -10.02 3.49
N PRO A 745 -2.84 -10.66 4.62
CA PRO A 745 -4.11 -10.40 5.31
C PRO A 745 -4.27 -8.97 5.82
N SER A 746 -3.18 -8.23 6.05
CA SER A 746 -3.25 -6.82 6.47
C SER A 746 -3.93 -5.92 5.45
N LEU A 747 -3.91 -6.29 4.16
CA LEU A 747 -4.61 -5.55 3.11
C LEU A 747 -6.11 -5.45 3.37
N VAL A 748 -6.71 -6.52 3.92
CA VAL A 748 -8.13 -6.57 4.27
C VAL A 748 -8.35 -6.14 5.73
N ASN A 749 -7.46 -6.53 6.65
CA ASN A 749 -7.66 -6.30 8.08
C ASN A 749 -7.33 -4.87 8.54
N CYS A 750 -6.37 -4.20 7.89
CA CYS A 750 -5.91 -2.86 8.27
C CYS A 750 -6.56 -1.77 7.40
N CYS A 751 -6.80 -2.04 6.13
CA CYS A 751 -7.43 -1.06 5.23
C CYS A 751 -8.96 -1.08 5.35
N THR A 752 -9.60 0.05 5.08
CA THR A 752 -11.04 0.12 4.84
C THR A 752 -11.26 -0.06 3.35
N ILE A 753 -12.18 -0.95 2.98
CA ILE A 753 -12.42 -1.32 1.58
C ILE A 753 -13.54 -0.45 1.03
N ASP A 754 -13.28 0.19 -0.10
CA ASP A 754 -14.29 0.89 -0.89
C ASP A 754 -14.41 0.21 -2.25
N TRP A 755 -15.59 -0.33 -2.54
CA TRP A 755 -15.86 -1.05 -3.78
C TRP A 755 -16.43 -0.12 -4.85
N PHE A 756 -15.63 0.13 -5.89
CA PHE A 756 -16.01 0.89 -7.07
C PHE A 756 -16.78 -0.02 -8.02
N ILE A 757 -18.07 0.24 -8.14
CA ILE A 757 -18.93 -0.40 -9.14
C ILE A 757 -18.71 0.22 -10.52
N GLU A 758 -19.23 -0.46 -11.54
CA GLU A 758 -19.33 0.10 -12.88
C GLU A 758 -20.26 1.31 -12.88
N TRP A 759 -20.00 2.26 -13.78
CA TRP A 759 -20.76 3.51 -13.83
C TRP A 759 -22.22 3.22 -14.21
N PRO A 760 -23.20 3.67 -13.40
CA PRO A 760 -24.60 3.55 -13.75
C PRO A 760 -24.94 4.40 -14.98
N GLU A 761 -26.12 4.16 -15.56
CA GLU A 761 -26.63 4.89 -16.73
C GLU A 761 -26.57 6.41 -16.52
N ASP A 762 -27.01 6.89 -15.34
CA ASP A 762 -27.00 8.31 -14.99
C ASP A 762 -25.58 8.91 -14.98
N ALA A 763 -24.58 8.14 -14.54
CA ALA A 763 -23.19 8.58 -14.51
C ALA A 763 -22.61 8.67 -15.93
N LEU A 764 -22.86 7.66 -16.77
CA LEU A 764 -22.45 7.66 -18.17
C LEU A 764 -23.07 8.85 -18.92
N TYR A 765 -24.37 9.09 -18.71
CA TYR A 765 -25.09 10.21 -19.30
C TYR A 765 -24.54 11.57 -18.84
N SER A 766 -24.28 11.75 -17.53
CA SER A 766 -23.70 12.97 -16.99
C SER A 766 -22.30 13.28 -17.57
N VAL A 767 -21.46 12.24 -17.71
CA VAL A 767 -20.14 12.35 -18.35
C VAL A 767 -20.26 12.74 -19.82
N ALA A 768 -21.19 12.12 -20.56
CA ALA A 768 -21.44 12.47 -21.96
C ALA A 768 -21.88 13.93 -22.10
N MET A 769 -22.85 14.36 -21.30
CA MET A 769 -23.35 15.74 -21.30
C MET A 769 -22.24 16.76 -21.05
N SER A 770 -21.42 16.54 -20.02
CA SER A 770 -20.26 17.41 -19.72
C SER A 770 -19.23 17.40 -20.86
N THR A 771 -18.98 16.25 -21.48
CA THR A 771 -18.03 16.13 -22.59
C THR A 771 -18.50 16.89 -23.84
N PHE A 772 -19.81 16.89 -24.12
CA PHE A 772 -20.41 17.57 -25.27
C PHE A 772 -20.79 19.04 -25.02
N GLU A 773 -20.65 19.53 -23.78
CA GLU A 773 -21.01 20.89 -23.40
C GLU A 773 -20.29 21.94 -24.27
N HIS A 774 -18.96 21.77 -24.42
CA HIS A 774 -18.09 22.69 -25.16
C HIS A 774 -18.12 22.53 -26.69
N VAL A 775 -18.89 21.58 -27.22
CA VAL A 775 -18.94 21.29 -28.67
C VAL A 775 -20.13 21.99 -29.31
N ASP A 776 -19.92 22.66 -30.44
CA ASP A 776 -21.00 23.26 -31.23
C ASP A 776 -21.69 22.19 -32.09
N LEU A 777 -22.71 21.55 -31.50
CA LEU A 777 -23.56 20.53 -32.13
C LEU A 777 -24.89 21.10 -32.64
N GLY A 778 -25.09 22.42 -32.62
CA GLY A 778 -26.36 23.07 -32.93
C GLY A 778 -27.27 23.20 -31.69
N SER A 779 -28.46 22.58 -31.71
CA SER A 779 -29.48 22.76 -30.66
C SER A 779 -29.15 21.97 -29.37
N PRO A 780 -29.57 22.44 -28.18
CA PRO A 780 -29.37 21.73 -26.92
C PRO A 780 -30.03 20.34 -26.91
N GLU A 781 -31.15 20.17 -27.62
CA GLU A 781 -31.85 18.89 -27.77
C GLU A 781 -31.01 17.82 -28.48
N ILE A 782 -30.21 18.22 -29.47
CA ILE A 782 -29.30 17.31 -30.18
C ILE A 782 -28.18 16.86 -29.25
N LYS A 783 -27.66 17.76 -28.41
CA LYS A 783 -26.64 17.41 -27.41
C LYS A 783 -27.16 16.38 -26.41
N GLU A 784 -28.37 16.57 -25.91
CA GLU A 784 -29.02 15.63 -25.00
C GLU A 784 -29.24 14.27 -25.68
N SER A 785 -29.72 14.27 -26.92
CA SER A 785 -29.98 13.04 -27.69
C SER A 785 -28.69 12.25 -27.96
N ILE A 786 -27.60 12.92 -28.36
CA ILE A 786 -26.30 12.28 -28.60
C ILE A 786 -25.72 11.74 -27.29
N SER A 787 -25.91 12.46 -26.18
CA SER A 787 -25.45 12.01 -24.86
C SER A 787 -26.17 10.73 -24.43
N ARG A 788 -27.50 10.67 -24.57
CA ARG A 788 -28.29 9.45 -24.30
C ARG A 788 -27.90 8.29 -25.22
N LEU A 789 -27.75 8.54 -26.52
CA LEU A 789 -27.33 7.53 -27.50
C LEU A 789 -25.96 6.96 -27.15
N SER A 790 -25.01 7.81 -26.76
CA SER A 790 -23.66 7.37 -26.38
C SER A 790 -23.72 6.42 -25.17
N THR A 791 -24.54 6.74 -24.17
CA THR A 791 -24.80 5.87 -23.02
C THR A 791 -25.42 4.53 -23.41
N GLU A 792 -26.46 4.54 -24.23
CA GLU A 792 -27.15 3.33 -24.70
C GLU A 792 -26.20 2.41 -25.48
N ILE A 793 -25.34 2.98 -26.34
CA ILE A 793 -24.30 2.23 -27.06
C ILE A 793 -23.38 1.52 -26.07
N HIS A 794 -22.91 2.19 -25.01
CA HIS A 794 -22.02 1.58 -24.04
C HIS A 794 -22.68 0.44 -23.26
N LEU A 795 -23.93 0.62 -22.84
CA LEU A 795 -24.71 -0.40 -22.13
C LEU A 795 -24.94 -1.63 -23.01
N SER A 796 -25.31 -1.44 -24.29
CA SER A 796 -25.52 -2.55 -25.23
C SER A 796 -24.26 -3.39 -25.47
N VAL A 797 -23.07 -2.79 -25.43
CA VAL A 797 -21.79 -3.52 -25.52
C VAL A 797 -21.54 -4.36 -24.27
N SER A 798 -21.97 -3.90 -23.09
CA SER A 798 -21.84 -4.65 -21.84
C SER A 798 -22.77 -5.87 -21.85
N GLU A 799 -24.02 -5.71 -22.31
CA GLU A 799 -24.95 -6.83 -22.52
C GLU A 799 -24.40 -7.84 -23.55
N ALA A 800 -23.84 -7.35 -24.65
CA ALA A 800 -23.23 -8.21 -25.67
C ALA A 800 -21.98 -8.95 -25.13
N ALA A 801 -21.21 -8.34 -24.24
CA ALA A 801 -20.07 -8.98 -23.59
C ALA A 801 -20.50 -10.14 -22.68
N GLU A 802 -21.63 -10.01 -21.98
CA GLU A 802 -22.22 -11.11 -21.21
C GLU A 802 -22.68 -12.26 -22.11
N GLN A 803 -23.39 -11.95 -23.20
CA GLN A 803 -23.80 -12.96 -24.19
C GLN A 803 -22.58 -13.68 -24.79
N PHE A 804 -21.53 -12.93 -25.14
CA PHE A 804 -20.28 -13.46 -25.66
C PHE A 804 -19.60 -14.41 -24.67
N TYR A 805 -19.62 -14.09 -23.37
CA TYR A 805 -19.12 -14.99 -22.33
C TYR A 805 -19.99 -16.25 -22.20
N LEU A 806 -21.33 -16.11 -22.23
CA LEU A 806 -22.23 -17.25 -22.13
C LEU A 806 -22.02 -18.25 -23.28
N GLU A 807 -21.85 -17.74 -24.51
CA GLU A 807 -21.68 -18.54 -25.72
C GLU A 807 -20.26 -19.11 -25.89
N LEU A 808 -19.22 -18.29 -25.73
CA LEU A 808 -17.84 -18.67 -26.09
C LEU A 808 -16.93 -18.89 -24.89
N LYS A 809 -17.40 -18.63 -23.66
CA LYS A 809 -16.61 -18.69 -22.41
C LYS A 809 -15.34 -17.84 -22.47
N ARG A 810 -15.38 -16.75 -23.23
CA ARG A 810 -14.31 -15.75 -23.31
C ARG A 810 -14.80 -14.48 -22.66
N HIS A 811 -14.04 -13.99 -21.69
CA HIS A 811 -14.35 -12.72 -21.03
C HIS A 811 -13.93 -11.55 -21.91
N TYR A 812 -14.83 -10.57 -22.06
CA TYR A 812 -14.54 -9.24 -22.57
C TYR A 812 -14.98 -8.24 -21.50
N TYR A 813 -14.10 -7.32 -21.10
CA TYR A 813 -14.39 -6.36 -20.04
C TYR A 813 -14.66 -4.99 -20.65
N THR A 814 -15.83 -4.43 -20.40
CA THR A 814 -16.15 -3.04 -20.69
C THR A 814 -15.62 -2.17 -19.55
N THR A 815 -15.00 -1.02 -19.88
CA THR A 815 -14.44 -0.12 -18.86
C THR A 815 -14.84 1.32 -19.14
N PRO A 816 -14.96 2.17 -18.10
CA PRO A 816 -15.17 3.61 -18.27
C PRO A 816 -14.08 4.27 -19.12
N THR A 817 -12.84 3.78 -19.09
CA THR A 817 -11.78 4.28 -19.97
C THR A 817 -12.14 4.08 -21.45
N SER A 818 -12.65 2.91 -21.81
CA SER A 818 -13.10 2.63 -23.18
C SER A 818 -14.28 3.52 -23.58
N TYR A 819 -15.15 3.89 -22.63
CA TYR A 819 -16.22 4.87 -22.88
C TYR A 819 -15.68 6.28 -23.15
N LEU A 820 -14.74 6.74 -22.33
CA LEU A 820 -14.07 8.04 -22.56
C LEU A 820 -13.30 8.05 -23.88
N GLU A 821 -12.64 6.95 -24.25
CA GLU A 821 -11.99 6.80 -25.56
C GLU A 821 -13.00 6.86 -26.71
N LEU A 822 -14.18 6.24 -26.57
CA LEU A 822 -15.26 6.35 -27.56
C LEU A 822 -15.69 7.81 -27.76
N LEU A 823 -15.92 8.55 -26.67
CA LEU A 823 -16.29 9.96 -26.73
C LEU A 823 -15.19 10.80 -27.38
N ASN A 824 -13.94 10.63 -26.96
CA ASN A 824 -12.79 11.36 -27.51
C ASN A 824 -12.56 11.03 -29.00
N LEU A 825 -12.71 9.76 -29.39
CA LEU A 825 -12.63 9.33 -30.78
C LEU A 825 -13.72 10.02 -31.62
N TYR A 826 -14.95 10.02 -31.13
CA TYR A 826 -16.05 10.70 -31.79
C TYR A 826 -15.78 12.20 -31.97
N LEU A 827 -15.31 12.89 -30.92
CA LEU A 827 -14.93 14.31 -30.98
C LEU A 827 -13.84 14.55 -32.02
N SER A 828 -12.77 13.75 -32.00
CA SER A 828 -11.66 13.88 -32.97
C SER A 828 -12.12 13.66 -34.41
N MET A 829 -13.04 12.72 -34.63
CA MET A 829 -13.60 12.44 -35.95
C MET A 829 -14.54 13.55 -36.41
N LEU A 830 -15.37 14.06 -35.50
CA LEU A 830 -16.28 15.16 -35.76
C LEU A 830 -15.50 16.42 -36.14
N GLU A 831 -14.47 16.78 -35.37
CA GLU A 831 -13.62 17.94 -35.65
C GLU A 831 -12.96 17.81 -37.03
N LYS A 832 -12.35 16.65 -37.31
CA LYS A 832 -11.72 16.37 -38.60
C LYS A 832 -12.71 16.48 -39.76
N LYS A 833 -13.89 15.85 -39.65
CA LYS A 833 -14.91 15.87 -40.72
C LYS A 833 -15.54 17.24 -40.89
N THR A 834 -15.76 17.97 -39.81
CA THR A 834 -16.28 19.35 -39.85
C THR A 834 -15.29 20.27 -40.53
N LYS A 835 -13.99 20.11 -40.23
CA LYS A 835 -12.92 20.84 -40.92
C LYS A 835 -12.86 20.52 -42.40
N ASP A 836 -12.84 19.23 -42.77
CA ASP A 836 -12.82 18.79 -44.17
C ASP A 836 -14.01 19.37 -44.96
N LEU A 837 -15.21 19.33 -44.39
CA LEU A 837 -16.43 19.87 -45.01
C LEU A 837 -16.43 21.40 -45.06
N SER A 838 -15.96 22.07 -44.00
CA SER A 838 -15.82 23.53 -43.97
C SER A 838 -14.82 24.01 -45.03
N ASP A 839 -13.70 23.33 -45.19
CA ASP A 839 -12.69 23.64 -46.21
C ASP A 839 -13.25 23.45 -47.62
N LEU A 840 -14.01 22.36 -47.84
CA LEU A 840 -14.68 22.11 -49.11
C LEU A 840 -15.74 23.18 -49.41
N ARG A 841 -16.57 23.54 -48.41
CA ARG A 841 -17.56 24.62 -48.50
C ARG A 841 -16.89 25.95 -48.81
N ASN A 842 -15.80 26.28 -48.13
CA ASN A 842 -15.06 27.53 -48.33
C ASN A 842 -14.44 27.57 -49.73
N LYS A 843 -13.96 26.43 -50.26
CA LYS A 843 -13.50 26.32 -51.64
C LYS A 843 -14.61 26.62 -52.64
N PHE A 844 -15.81 26.05 -52.46
CA PHE A 844 -16.97 26.35 -53.31
C PHE A 844 -17.43 27.81 -53.17
N LYS A 845 -17.47 28.34 -51.94
CA LYS A 845 -17.79 29.76 -51.67
C LYS A 845 -16.82 30.70 -52.38
N ASN A 846 -15.52 30.43 -52.31
CA ASN A 846 -14.50 31.21 -53.00
C ASN A 846 -14.63 31.11 -54.53
N GLY A 847 -14.96 29.92 -55.05
CA GLY A 847 -15.28 29.73 -56.47
C GLY A 847 -16.50 30.53 -56.90
N LEU A 848 -17.58 30.49 -56.12
CA LEU A 848 -18.81 31.25 -56.38
C LEU A 848 -18.55 32.76 -56.33
N ASN A 849 -17.79 33.24 -55.33
CA ASN A 849 -17.40 34.64 -55.22
C ASN A 849 -16.61 35.10 -56.44
N LYS A 850 -15.64 34.31 -56.92
CA LYS A 850 -14.91 34.63 -58.14
C LYS A 850 -15.81 34.68 -59.37
N ILE A 851 -16.80 33.79 -59.48
CA ILE A 851 -17.76 33.82 -60.59
C ILE A 851 -18.62 35.08 -60.52
N LEU A 852 -19.09 35.46 -59.32
CA LEU A 852 -19.86 36.68 -59.11
C LEU A 852 -19.02 37.92 -59.45
N GLU A 853 -17.79 38.02 -58.92
CA GLU A 853 -16.86 39.10 -59.25
C GLU A 853 -16.58 39.18 -60.76
N THR A 854 -16.41 38.03 -61.42
CA THR A 854 -16.17 37.99 -62.87
C THR A 854 -17.41 38.42 -63.65
N ASN A 855 -18.62 38.01 -63.22
CA ASN A 855 -19.86 38.46 -63.85
C ASN A 855 -20.06 39.96 -63.70
N ASP A 856 -19.76 40.52 -62.53
CA ASP A 856 -19.82 41.97 -62.29
C ASP A 856 -18.78 42.71 -63.16
N LEU A 857 -17.57 42.16 -63.29
CA LEU A 857 -16.53 42.72 -64.15
C LEU A 857 -16.91 42.66 -65.63
N VAL A 858 -17.45 41.54 -66.10
CA VAL A 858 -17.91 41.37 -67.49
C VAL A 858 -19.06 42.32 -67.79
N ALA A 859 -20.02 42.47 -66.87
CA ALA A 859 -21.09 43.45 -67.02
C ALA A 859 -20.53 44.89 -67.14
N SER A 860 -19.49 45.23 -66.38
CA SER A 860 -18.82 46.53 -66.50
C SER A 860 -18.08 46.70 -67.85
N MET A 861 -17.39 45.66 -68.31
CA MET A 861 -16.65 45.67 -69.58
C MET A 861 -17.58 45.73 -70.80
N GLU A 862 -18.75 45.07 -70.75
CA GLU A 862 -19.75 45.17 -71.82
C GLU A 862 -20.24 46.62 -72.00
N VAL A 863 -20.45 47.34 -70.89
CA VAL A 863 -20.82 48.77 -70.93
C VAL A 863 -19.70 49.60 -71.58
N GLU A 864 -18.44 49.37 -71.20
CA GLU A 864 -17.28 50.09 -71.79
C GLU A 864 -17.06 49.78 -73.27
N LEU A 865 -17.17 48.50 -73.68
CA LEU A 865 -17.02 48.07 -75.07
C LEU A 865 -18.12 48.68 -75.96
N THR A 866 -19.35 48.74 -75.46
CA THR A 866 -20.46 49.37 -76.18
C THR A 866 -20.22 50.87 -76.38
N ALA A 867 -19.61 51.54 -75.39
CA ALA A 867 -19.22 52.95 -75.48
C ALA A 867 -18.01 53.19 -76.41
N MET A 868 -17.04 52.26 -76.50
CA MET A 868 -15.84 52.41 -77.33
C MET A 868 -16.02 52.01 -78.80
N ARG A 869 -17.10 51.30 -79.14
CA ARG A 869 -17.41 50.83 -80.51
C ARG A 869 -17.40 51.93 -81.59
N PRO A 870 -17.98 53.14 -81.37
CA PRO A 870 -17.95 54.23 -82.36
C PRO A 870 -16.53 54.77 -82.61
N THR A 871 -15.70 54.85 -81.57
CA THR A 871 -14.31 55.30 -81.66
C THR A 871 -13.41 54.34 -82.44
N LEU A 872 -13.68 53.03 -82.34
CA LEU A 872 -12.95 52.00 -83.09
C LEU A 872 -13.22 52.07 -84.60
N GLU A 873 -14.46 52.30 -85.02
CA GLU A 873 -14.81 52.47 -86.44
C GLU A 873 -14.12 53.71 -87.06
N VAL A 874 -13.99 54.79 -86.29
CA VAL A 874 -13.27 56.00 -86.73
C VAL A 874 -11.79 55.69 -86.91
N LYS A 875 -11.15 55.03 -85.95
CA LYS A 875 -9.73 54.66 -86.07
C LYS A 875 -9.48 53.63 -87.17
N GLN A 876 -10.40 52.70 -87.43
CA GLN A 876 -10.27 51.73 -88.52
C GLN A 876 -10.24 52.43 -89.89
N ARG A 877 -11.09 53.43 -90.12
CA ARG A 877 -11.05 54.27 -91.34
C ARG A 877 -9.75 55.07 -91.48
N ASP A 878 -9.21 55.58 -90.38
CA ASP A 878 -7.92 56.29 -90.40
C ASP A 878 -6.74 55.33 -90.67
N THR A 879 -6.87 54.06 -90.27
CA THR A 879 -5.84 53.03 -90.49
C THR A 879 -5.83 52.51 -91.94
N GLU A 880 -7.01 52.40 -92.59
CA GLU A 880 -7.11 52.13 -94.03
C GLU A 880 -6.46 53.22 -94.88
N LYS A 881 -6.63 54.50 -94.49
CA LYS A 881 -5.92 55.62 -95.14
C LYS A 881 -4.41 55.53 -94.98
N LEU A 882 -3.92 55.05 -93.83
CA LEU A 882 -2.49 54.89 -93.57
C LEU A 882 -1.90 53.72 -94.36
N MET A 883 -2.63 52.61 -94.50
CA MET A 883 -2.22 51.44 -95.30
C MET A 883 -1.97 51.78 -96.77
N HIS A 884 -2.80 52.64 -97.37
CA HIS A 884 -2.61 53.05 -98.76
C HIS A 884 -1.32 53.86 -98.96
N LYS A 885 -0.92 54.65 -97.95
CA LYS A 885 0.35 55.39 -97.95
C LYS A 885 1.55 54.46 -97.75
N LEU A 886 1.39 53.42 -96.92
CA LEU A 886 2.43 52.43 -96.66
C LEU A 886 2.78 51.58 -97.89
N GLY A 887 1.80 51.32 -98.76
CA GLY A 887 2.01 50.56 -100.00
C GLY A 887 2.97 51.23 -100.99
N GLU A 888 2.93 52.57 -101.07
CA GLU A 888 3.86 53.36 -101.91
C GLU A 888 5.28 53.37 -101.33
N ASP A 889 5.41 53.42 -99.99
CA ASP A 889 6.71 53.39 -99.31
C ASP A 889 7.36 51.99 -99.29
N GLN A 890 6.57 50.92 -99.36
CA GLN A 890 7.03 49.53 -99.29
C GLN A 890 7.69 49.06 -100.60
N GLU A 891 7.25 49.56 -101.75
CA GLU A 891 7.88 49.31 -103.06
C GLU A 891 9.30 49.90 -103.13
N GLN A 892 9.53 51.06 -102.49
CA GLN A 892 10.84 51.69 -102.34
C GLN A 892 11.75 50.91 -101.36
N ALA A 893 11.17 50.37 -100.27
CA ALA A 893 11.91 49.64 -99.25
C ALA A 893 12.39 48.24 -99.70
N ASP A 894 11.62 47.52 -100.54
CA ASP A 894 11.99 46.17 -101.00
C ASP A 894 13.20 46.16 -101.96
N ILE A 895 13.42 47.24 -102.70
CA ILE A 895 14.65 47.43 -103.51
C ILE A 895 15.89 47.51 -102.61
N VAL A 896 15.79 48.17 -101.47
CA VAL A 896 16.89 48.32 -100.50
C VAL A 896 17.08 47.03 -99.69
N ARG A 897 15.99 46.36 -99.30
CA ARG A 897 16.00 45.11 -98.51
C ARG A 897 16.70 43.94 -99.23
N THR A 898 16.59 43.87 -100.54
CA THR A 898 17.22 42.80 -101.34
C THR A 898 18.75 42.93 -101.32
N ARG A 899 19.28 44.16 -101.25
CA ARG A 899 20.72 44.45 -101.10
C ARG A 899 21.25 44.13 -99.70
N VAL A 900 20.48 44.46 -98.66
CA VAL A 900 20.90 44.24 -97.25
C VAL A 900 20.92 42.76 -96.86
N LYS A 901 20.09 41.91 -97.49
CA LYS A 901 20.06 40.46 -97.23
C LYS A 901 21.33 39.72 -97.67
N GLU A 902 22.01 40.18 -98.72
CA GLU A 902 23.29 39.60 -99.14
C GLU A 902 24.43 39.99 -98.18
N ASP A 903 24.41 41.22 -97.63
CA ASP A 903 25.40 41.70 -96.67
C ASP A 903 25.22 41.10 -95.25
N GLU A 904 23.98 40.83 -94.83
CA GLU A 904 23.67 40.25 -93.50
C GLU A 904 24.17 38.80 -93.35
N ALA A 905 24.17 38.01 -94.45
CA ALA A 905 24.69 36.65 -94.44
C ALA A 905 26.21 36.60 -94.22
N LEU A 906 26.95 37.56 -94.77
CA LEU A 906 28.40 37.73 -94.57
C LEU A 906 28.74 38.26 -93.16
N ALA A 907 27.92 39.13 -92.60
CA ALA A 907 28.13 39.69 -91.26
C ALA A 907 27.93 38.64 -90.15
N LYS A 908 26.96 37.73 -90.31
CA LYS A 908 26.65 36.70 -89.31
C LYS A 908 27.78 35.67 -89.16
N GLN A 909 28.47 35.35 -90.25
CA GLN A 909 29.61 34.43 -90.24
C GLN A 909 30.82 35.04 -89.50
N LYS A 910 31.10 36.32 -89.72
CA LYS A 910 32.16 37.07 -89.01
C LYS A 910 31.85 37.32 -87.53
N ALA A 911 30.57 37.47 -87.16
CA ALA A 911 30.17 37.66 -85.76
C ALA A 911 30.51 36.44 -84.88
N THR A 912 30.31 35.22 -85.41
CA THR A 912 30.68 33.97 -84.71
C THR A 912 32.18 33.83 -84.49
N GLU A 913 33.01 34.24 -85.45
CA GLU A 913 34.48 34.22 -85.29
C GLU A 913 34.96 35.29 -84.29
N THR A 914 34.28 36.45 -84.25
CA THR A 914 34.66 37.55 -83.34
C THR A 914 34.30 37.24 -81.88
N GLN A 915 33.21 36.51 -81.63
CA GLN A 915 32.83 36.10 -80.27
C GLN A 915 33.85 35.12 -79.66
N ALA A 916 34.38 34.19 -80.45
CA ALA A 916 35.42 33.26 -79.98
C ALA A 916 36.72 33.99 -79.57
N ILE A 917 37.05 35.09 -80.25
CA ILE A 917 38.21 35.94 -79.91
C ILE A 917 37.93 36.78 -78.66
N ALA A 918 36.68 37.25 -78.48
CA ALA A 918 36.29 38.01 -77.29
C ALA A 918 36.34 37.17 -76.01
N ASP A 919 35.91 35.91 -76.08
CA ASP A 919 35.93 35.00 -74.93
C ASP A 919 37.37 34.64 -74.51
N ASP A 920 38.31 34.55 -75.46
CA ASP A 920 39.73 34.30 -75.18
C ASP A 920 40.41 35.54 -74.56
N ALA A 921 40.07 36.74 -75.05
CA ALA A 921 40.57 38.01 -74.50
C ALA A 921 40.04 38.31 -73.09
N GLN A 922 38.82 37.88 -72.76
CA GLN A 922 38.26 38.03 -71.42
C GLN A 922 39.00 37.16 -70.39
N ARG A 923 39.44 35.96 -70.79
CA ARG A 923 40.22 35.06 -69.92
C ARG A 923 41.58 35.67 -69.55
N ASP A 924 42.25 36.31 -70.51
CA ASP A 924 43.52 36.99 -70.27
C ASP A 924 43.34 38.26 -69.41
N LEU A 925 42.19 38.94 -69.52
CA LEU A 925 41.84 40.10 -68.68
C LEU A 925 41.64 39.70 -67.21
N ASP A 926 40.95 38.61 -66.96
CA ASP A 926 40.67 38.11 -65.60
C ASP A 926 41.96 37.68 -64.87
N GLU A 927 43.02 37.30 -65.60
CA GLU A 927 44.34 37.00 -65.03
C GLU A 927 45.12 38.29 -64.67
N ALA A 928 44.89 39.39 -65.39
CA ALA A 928 45.59 40.67 -65.20
C ALA A 928 44.96 41.60 -64.13
N ILE A 929 43.64 41.52 -63.93
CA ILE A 929 42.89 42.36 -62.97
C ILE A 929 43.42 42.27 -61.52
N PRO A 930 43.76 41.08 -60.97
CA PRO A 930 44.23 40.96 -59.59
C PRO A 930 45.54 41.72 -59.34
N ALA A 931 46.42 41.81 -60.34
CA ALA A 931 47.67 42.57 -60.26
C ALA A 931 47.43 44.09 -60.26
N LEU A 932 46.44 44.57 -61.03
CA LEU A 932 46.04 45.97 -61.07
C LEU A 932 45.38 46.42 -59.75
N GLU A 933 44.50 45.59 -59.19
CA GLU A 933 43.86 45.87 -57.90
C GLU A 933 44.83 45.83 -56.72
N ALA A 934 45.87 44.99 -56.79
CA ALA A 934 46.96 45.01 -55.83
C ALA A 934 47.77 46.32 -55.92
N ALA A 935 48.02 46.82 -57.14
CA ALA A 935 48.70 48.10 -57.34
C ALA A 935 47.88 49.31 -56.86
N ASN A 936 46.56 49.34 -57.10
CA ASN A 936 45.68 50.40 -56.59
C ASN A 936 45.60 50.40 -55.06
N ARG A 937 45.51 49.23 -54.41
CA ARG A 937 45.54 49.14 -52.94
C ARG A 937 46.86 49.62 -52.33
N ALA A 938 47.98 49.40 -53.02
CA ALA A 938 49.26 49.96 -52.59
C ALA A 938 49.30 51.50 -52.72
N LEU A 939 48.66 52.06 -53.76
CA LEU A 939 48.55 53.50 -53.96
C LEU A 939 47.70 54.18 -52.86
N ASP A 940 46.60 53.56 -52.46
CA ASP A 940 45.68 54.07 -51.42
C ASP A 940 46.31 54.06 -50.01
N SER A 941 47.42 53.35 -49.81
CA SER A 941 48.14 53.29 -48.53
C SER A 941 49.17 54.42 -48.31
N LEU A 942 49.38 55.29 -49.31
CA LEU A 942 50.29 56.43 -49.23
C LEU A 942 49.63 57.62 -48.54
N ASP A 943 50.28 58.17 -47.52
CA ASP A 943 49.78 59.34 -46.82
C ASP A 943 50.26 60.62 -47.51
N LYS A 944 49.47 61.70 -47.42
CA LYS A 944 49.73 62.94 -48.20
C LYS A 944 51.07 63.60 -47.85
N ASN A 945 51.57 63.33 -46.64
CA ASN A 945 52.86 63.81 -46.17
C ASN A 945 54.03 63.10 -46.89
N ASP A 946 53.91 61.81 -47.23
CA ASP A 946 54.96 61.03 -47.89
C ASP A 946 55.25 61.53 -49.31
N ILE A 947 54.23 61.99 -50.03
CA ILE A 947 54.36 62.60 -51.36
C ILE A 947 54.90 64.04 -51.25
N SER A 948 54.60 64.74 -50.16
CA SER A 948 55.02 66.13 -49.97
C SER A 948 56.53 66.29 -49.72
N GLU A 949 57.20 65.28 -49.14
CA GLU A 949 58.66 65.27 -48.98
C GLU A 949 59.40 65.18 -50.32
N ILE A 950 58.84 64.48 -51.32
CA ILE A 950 59.45 64.35 -52.65
C ILE A 950 59.61 65.72 -53.34
N ARG A 951 58.69 66.65 -53.07
CA ARG A 951 58.71 68.01 -53.63
C ARG A 951 59.85 68.88 -53.08
N VAL A 952 60.45 68.50 -51.93
CA VAL A 952 61.55 69.23 -51.29
C VAL A 952 62.92 68.77 -51.82
N PHE A 953 63.01 67.59 -52.44
CA PHE A 953 64.28 67.11 -53.00
C PHE A 953 64.70 67.94 -54.22
N THR A 954 65.70 68.79 -54.03
CA THR A 954 66.35 69.53 -55.12
C THR A 954 67.09 68.62 -56.13
N LYS A 955 67.36 67.36 -55.75
CA LYS A 955 67.87 66.31 -56.65
C LYS A 955 67.34 64.95 -56.14
N PRO A 956 66.23 64.42 -56.70
CA PRO A 956 65.64 63.18 -56.21
C PRO A 956 66.61 61.98 -56.37
N PRO A 957 66.53 60.95 -55.49
CA PRO A 957 67.25 59.70 -55.70
C PRO A 957 66.86 59.07 -57.03
N GLN A 958 67.82 58.43 -57.70
CA GLN A 958 67.67 58.01 -59.10
C GLN A 958 66.48 57.05 -59.33
N LEU A 959 66.16 56.18 -58.38
CA LEU A 959 65.00 55.29 -58.46
C LEU A 959 63.65 56.03 -58.42
N VAL A 960 63.53 57.09 -57.62
CA VAL A 960 62.33 57.94 -57.56
C VAL A 960 62.18 58.73 -58.86
N GLN A 961 63.30 59.18 -59.43
CA GLN A 961 63.32 59.90 -60.70
C GLN A 961 62.86 59.01 -61.86
N THR A 962 63.35 57.77 -61.97
CA THR A 962 62.92 56.83 -63.03
C THR A 962 61.43 56.50 -62.95
N VAL A 963 60.88 56.33 -61.73
CA VAL A 963 59.45 56.04 -61.54
C VAL A 963 58.60 57.26 -61.87
N MET A 964 58.98 58.46 -61.40
CA MET A 964 58.23 59.69 -61.71
C MET A 964 58.35 60.08 -63.18
N GLU A 965 59.47 59.84 -63.86
CA GLU A 965 59.61 60.03 -65.31
C GLU A 965 58.66 59.12 -66.09
N ALA A 966 58.53 57.85 -65.68
CA ALA A 966 57.57 56.94 -66.29
C ALA A 966 56.11 57.36 -66.04
N VAL A 967 55.78 57.84 -64.83
CA VAL A 967 54.44 58.36 -64.51
C VAL A 967 54.13 59.65 -65.28
N CYS A 968 55.07 60.59 -65.37
CA CYS A 968 54.92 61.83 -66.15
C CYS A 968 54.73 61.55 -67.64
N LEU A 969 55.51 60.61 -68.21
CA LEU A 969 55.33 60.13 -69.58
C LEU A 969 53.95 59.52 -69.81
N MET A 970 53.45 58.68 -68.91
CA MET A 970 52.12 58.06 -69.03
C MET A 970 50.96 59.06 -68.82
N LEU A 971 51.15 60.11 -68.02
CA LEU A 971 50.21 61.23 -67.86
C LEU A 971 50.31 62.28 -68.99
N GLY A 972 51.18 62.06 -69.98
CA GLY A 972 51.33 62.94 -71.14
C GLY A 972 51.96 64.30 -70.85
N GLN A 973 52.58 64.47 -69.67
CA GLN A 973 53.33 65.67 -69.31
C GLN A 973 54.81 65.38 -69.48
N LYS A 974 55.38 65.88 -70.57
CA LYS A 974 56.81 65.74 -70.88
C LYS A 974 57.69 66.53 -69.93
#